data_AF-A0A7S3QSI3-F1
#
_entry.id   AF-A0A7S3QSI3-F1
#
_cell.length_a   1.000
_cell.length_b   1.000
_cell.length_c   1.000
_cell.angle_alpha   90.00
_cell.angle_beta   90.00
_cell.angle_gamma   90.00
#
_symmetry.space_group_name_H-M   'P 1'
#
loop_
_entity.id
_entity.type
_entity.pdbx_description
1 polymer ?
#
loop_
_entity_poly.entity_id
_entity_poly.type
_entity_poly.pdbx_seq_one_letter_code
_entity_poly.pdbx_strand_id
1 'polypeptide(L)'
;MQALRTLIRSGVDPKIAQATARLFNSPPGMSAAQKAFTVGGIGAQPTLDDVVCVATARMPVALDPAGAERVKRASPPPKSFQLEDATALQAISEQQQAASSKDVPLMSPTHTRAVLVTKLLQLMNGRSGVRLQVAEFIAALLNADILPQFAWAETDGQQQEGSKNAGPLVQLGHACYGQPEQPLASSLAAAGIVPPNLSPSERLVLQGGAAASAGVACLLVQGGKKLLGMTQAGAALSMEAIGMQTKVLDADLMEAQGYKGAAAVADELRSLLEGSKRVGLMKAGESESLGDAFNAVAQRLGSVADALASAYALVRPEVQSEALPPKANRPGNVVAPSLAPALLELGRALVGLAARDALTRARRVLQSAPAAAEQMEAAFAQVESSLQSAQQELLSVGSLLLQDPSCSPSLTAARAADAALRATLAAIALESLAGVAVLRMLEGPPAPAAPAADPTPQEANAGKGADNKKGGDKKKDKKGAGGVVLGKGTALVRAFVEGAAAGGPGSVLPVTPAEPPAVASLAADCLGPQSLAAVTAALDPLHSAVLDQMMVELRSCVEANQARRKPKVAKGARDFMPDQMAIREAAFNIITSVFKRHGAVSIDTPVFELRETLMGKYGEDSKLIYDLADQGGELLSLRYDLTVPFARYVAVNSVGNIKRYHIGKVYRRDQPQMTRGRFREFFQCDFDVAGAYATMVADSEVVKVLVEILQDLQLGEFEIKLNHRKLLDSMMEIAGVPPQKFRAICSAIDKLDKEPWEAVRSEMIEEKGLPAAVADRIGDFVVLRGEPMALLDKLSSPEHPFTQHPASRDAMEELRLLFKYLTAMNALRPVVLDLSLARGLDYYTGVIYEATLKGGNVGSIAAGGRYDTLVGMFSSKDVPAVGVSIGIERVFAIMEAKVRERAAAQGQPVRATETEVLVASIGNDMQMKRMEVANMLWEAGVKAEFGFKPNPKMGDQLNYALEQAIPFIVLFGDEELSAGCVKVKDMGEKTEDKVPLQDLTSDLNRRLQIRRAHSGLLPPK
;
A
#
# COMPACT_ATOMS: atom_id res chain seq x y z
N MET A 1 -16.79 28.55 31.29
CA MET A 1 -17.35 29.03 32.58
C MET A 1 -16.69 28.42 33.82
N GLN A 2 -16.55 27.08 33.92
CA GLN A 2 -15.84 26.45 35.06
C GLN A 2 -14.34 26.82 35.13
N ALA A 3 -13.63 26.89 34.00
CA ALA A 3 -12.23 27.33 33.95
C ALA A 3 -12.05 28.78 34.45
N LEU A 4 -12.98 29.69 34.11
CA LEU A 4 -12.95 31.09 34.54
C LEU A 4 -13.15 31.24 36.06
N ARG A 5 -14.02 30.41 36.67
CA ARG A 5 -14.21 30.35 38.13
C ARG A 5 -12.98 29.81 38.87
N THR A 6 -12.17 29.00 38.19
CA THR A 6 -10.94 28.42 38.75
C THR A 6 -9.80 29.43 38.73
N LEU A 7 -9.69 30.23 37.67
CA LEU A 7 -8.71 31.31 37.55
C LEU A 7 -8.94 32.44 38.57
N ILE A 8 -10.20 32.83 38.80
CA ILE A 8 -10.56 33.88 39.77
C ILE A 8 -10.24 33.44 41.22
N ARG A 9 -10.35 32.14 41.53
CA ARG A 9 -9.97 31.58 42.84
C ARG A 9 -8.46 31.50 43.06
N SER A 10 -7.65 31.60 42.01
CA SER A 10 -6.19 31.49 42.06
C SER A 10 -5.44 32.80 42.28
N GLY A 11 -6.14 33.92 42.51
CA GLY A 11 -5.52 35.21 42.86
C GLY A 11 -4.88 35.97 41.70
N VAL A 12 -5.16 35.56 40.44
CA VAL A 12 -4.69 36.28 39.24
C VAL A 12 -5.52 37.55 39.03
N ASP A 13 -4.82 38.67 38.79
CA ASP A 13 -5.40 40.01 38.60
C ASP A 13 -6.57 39.99 37.59
N PRO A 14 -7.77 40.48 37.95
CA PRO A 14 -8.94 40.48 37.08
C PRO A 14 -8.72 41.23 35.75
N LYS A 15 -7.75 42.14 35.65
CA LYS A 15 -7.37 42.80 34.39
C LYS A 15 -6.65 41.84 33.42
N ILE A 16 -5.89 40.87 33.91
CA ILE A 16 -5.22 39.85 33.10
C ILE A 16 -6.25 38.82 32.60
N ALA A 17 -7.21 38.43 33.43
CA ALA A 17 -8.31 37.56 33.03
C ALA A 17 -9.21 38.21 31.96
N GLN A 18 -9.46 39.52 32.03
CA GLN A 18 -10.18 40.28 31.00
C GLN A 18 -9.39 40.45 29.70
N ALA A 19 -8.07 40.64 29.77
CA ALA A 19 -7.21 40.70 28.57
C ALA A 19 -7.16 39.36 27.82
N THR A 20 -7.13 38.25 28.56
CA THR A 20 -7.13 36.90 27.97
C THR A 20 -8.48 36.56 27.32
N ALA A 21 -9.60 37.04 27.86
CA ALA A 21 -10.93 36.85 27.27
C ALA A 21 -11.14 37.63 25.96
N ARG A 22 -10.43 38.75 25.75
CA ARG A 22 -10.51 39.53 24.50
C ARG A 22 -9.77 38.89 23.33
N LEU A 23 -8.79 38.00 23.58
CA LEU A 23 -8.11 37.20 22.56
C LEU A 23 -8.98 36.07 21.96
N PHE A 24 -10.15 35.79 22.54
CA PHE A 24 -11.06 34.72 22.12
C PHE A 24 -12.39 35.19 21.53
N ASN A 25 -12.57 36.50 21.29
CA ASN A 25 -13.77 36.97 20.60
C ASN A 25 -13.57 36.87 19.09
N SER A 26 -14.08 35.78 18.51
CA SER A 26 -14.30 35.64 17.07
C SER A 26 -15.24 36.75 16.55
N PRO A 27 -15.07 37.23 15.31
CA PRO A 27 -16.06 38.10 14.68
C PRO A 27 -17.42 37.38 14.55
N PRO A 28 -18.55 38.12 14.51
CA PRO A 28 -19.88 37.53 14.54
C PRO A 28 -20.13 36.67 13.30
N GLY A 29 -20.20 35.34 13.48
CA GLY A 29 -20.56 34.39 12.42
C GLY A 29 -19.99 32.96 12.53
N MET A 30 -18.98 32.69 13.38
CA MET A 30 -18.38 31.35 13.47
C MET A 30 -18.98 30.50 14.60
N SER A 31 -19.58 29.35 14.25
CA SER A 31 -20.05 28.35 15.22
C SER A 31 -18.88 27.67 15.97
N ALA A 32 -19.15 27.15 17.17
CA ALA A 32 -18.16 26.59 18.08
C ALA A 32 -17.54 25.27 17.56
N ALA A 33 -16.21 25.17 17.72
CA ALA A 33 -15.35 23.97 17.62
C ALA A 33 -14.91 23.47 16.23
N GLN A 34 -14.20 24.31 15.45
CA GLN A 34 -13.19 23.79 14.51
C GLN A 34 -11.82 23.80 15.20
N LYS A 35 -11.16 22.63 15.28
CA LYS A 35 -9.80 22.50 15.83
C LYS A 35 -8.82 23.24 14.92
N ALA A 36 -8.02 24.16 15.47
CA ALA A 36 -7.04 24.90 14.67
C ALA A 36 -6.00 23.96 14.07
N PHE A 37 -5.62 24.21 12.82
CA PHE A 37 -4.53 23.50 12.17
C PHE A 37 -3.20 23.97 12.74
N THR A 38 -2.46 23.01 13.28
CA THR A 38 -1.22 23.29 14.02
C THR A 38 -0.01 23.06 13.11
N VAL A 39 0.83 24.07 12.94
CA VAL A 39 2.00 24.06 12.06
C VAL A 39 3.29 23.86 12.85
N GLY A 40 4.15 22.92 12.42
CA GLY A 40 5.50 22.72 12.97
C GLY A 40 5.64 21.60 14.01
N GLY A 41 4.64 20.73 14.18
CA GLY A 41 4.67 19.60 15.12
C GLY A 41 5.68 18.49 14.76
N ILE A 42 6.18 17.78 15.77
CA ILE A 42 7.06 16.61 15.58
C ILE A 42 6.19 15.38 15.28
N GLY A 43 6.36 14.77 14.10
CA GLY A 43 5.77 13.46 13.77
C GLY A 43 4.43 13.48 13.01
N ALA A 44 3.80 14.63 12.81
CA ALA A 44 2.64 14.78 11.91
C ALA A 44 3.01 15.76 10.79
N GLN A 45 3.42 15.23 9.65
CA GLN A 45 3.66 16.04 8.46
C GLN A 45 2.31 16.53 7.92
N PRO A 46 2.18 17.83 7.59
CA PRO A 46 0.93 18.37 7.06
C PRO A 46 0.57 17.68 5.74
N THR A 47 -0.70 17.32 5.60
CA THR A 47 -1.23 16.77 4.35
C THR A 47 -1.54 17.91 3.38
N LEU A 48 -1.64 17.59 2.08
CA LEU A 48 -2.12 18.56 1.11
C LEU A 48 -3.57 19.00 1.42
N ASP A 49 -4.40 18.12 2.01
CA ASP A 49 -5.77 18.48 2.41
C ASP A 49 -5.80 19.58 3.48
N ASP A 50 -4.85 19.56 4.43
CA ASP A 50 -4.75 20.61 5.45
C ASP A 50 -4.52 21.99 4.83
N VAL A 51 -3.63 22.07 3.83
CA VAL A 51 -3.37 23.30 3.05
C VAL A 51 -4.64 23.78 2.36
N VAL A 52 -5.38 22.87 1.72
CA VAL A 52 -6.64 23.21 1.05
C VAL A 52 -7.68 23.69 2.05
N CYS A 53 -7.85 23.02 3.20
CA CYS A 53 -8.81 23.43 4.23
C CYS A 53 -8.51 24.83 4.81
N VAL A 54 -7.22 25.19 5.00
CA VAL A 54 -6.85 26.56 5.40
C VAL A 54 -7.17 27.55 4.27
N ALA A 55 -6.94 27.16 3.02
CA ALA A 55 -7.16 28.01 1.85
C ALA A 55 -8.65 28.27 1.55
N THR A 56 -9.52 27.25 1.65
CA THR A 56 -10.92 27.31 1.22
C THR A 56 -11.91 27.45 2.39
N ALA A 57 -11.73 26.67 3.46
CA ALA A 57 -12.64 26.62 4.61
C ALA A 57 -12.30 27.61 5.73
N ARG A 58 -11.27 28.46 5.53
CA ARG A 58 -10.77 29.46 6.50
C ARG A 58 -10.50 28.88 7.90
N MET A 59 -10.03 27.63 7.94
CA MET A 59 -9.66 26.96 9.18
C MET A 59 -8.59 27.78 9.94
N PRO A 60 -8.76 28.00 11.25
CA PRO A 60 -7.80 28.78 12.02
C PRO A 60 -6.44 28.07 12.10
N VAL A 61 -5.36 28.82 12.10
CA VAL A 61 -3.97 28.33 12.11
C VAL A 61 -3.30 28.65 13.45
N ALA A 62 -2.62 27.67 14.03
CA ALA A 62 -1.82 27.79 15.24
C ALA A 62 -0.39 27.27 15.01
N LEU A 63 0.59 27.78 15.76
CA LEU A 63 1.97 27.29 15.71
C LEU A 63 2.20 26.25 16.82
N ASP A 64 2.85 25.15 16.48
CA ASP A 64 3.21 24.12 17.45
C ASP A 64 4.27 24.66 18.44
N PRO A 65 4.10 24.47 19.77
CA PRO A 65 5.07 24.94 20.75
C PRO A 65 6.47 24.33 20.57
N ALA A 66 6.58 23.03 20.25
CA ALA A 66 7.87 22.38 20.03
C ALA A 66 8.50 22.81 18.70
N GLY A 67 7.69 23.09 17.69
CA GLY A 67 8.09 23.75 16.44
C GLY A 67 8.65 25.16 16.67
N ALA A 68 7.94 25.96 17.46
CA ALA A 68 8.33 27.32 17.80
C ALA A 68 9.68 27.38 18.52
N GLU A 69 9.95 26.45 19.44
CA GLU A 69 11.26 26.34 20.12
C GLU A 69 12.44 26.14 19.14
N ARG A 70 12.23 25.41 18.02
CA ARG A 70 13.29 25.20 17.00
C ARG A 70 13.62 26.46 16.20
N VAL A 71 12.66 27.38 16.07
CA VAL A 71 12.76 28.61 15.27
C VAL A 71 13.22 29.81 16.12
N LYS A 72 13.20 29.71 17.46
CA LYS A 72 13.48 30.84 18.36
C LYS A 72 14.86 31.47 18.14
N ARG A 73 14.85 32.72 17.66
CA ARG A 73 15.89 33.75 17.83
C ARG A 73 15.22 35.02 18.34
N ALA A 74 15.57 35.47 19.54
CA ALA A 74 15.01 36.70 20.12
C ALA A 74 15.46 37.94 19.33
N SER A 75 14.55 38.87 19.06
CA SER A 75 14.84 40.21 18.56
C SER A 75 14.17 41.25 19.44
N PRO A 76 14.73 42.48 19.54
CA PRO A 76 14.11 43.57 20.27
C PRO A 76 12.70 43.89 19.72
N PRO A 77 11.82 44.46 20.54
CA PRO A 77 10.45 44.78 20.14
C PRO A 77 10.43 45.64 18.86
N PRO A 78 9.46 45.41 17.96
CA PRO A 78 9.34 46.19 16.74
C PRO A 78 9.23 47.68 17.10
N LYS A 79 10.13 48.51 16.57
CA LYS A 79 9.83 49.95 16.46
C LYS A 79 8.62 50.05 15.53
N SER A 80 7.66 50.92 15.86
CA SER A 80 6.47 51.19 15.05
C SER A 80 6.80 51.14 13.56
N PHE A 81 6.00 50.42 12.77
CA PHE A 81 6.13 50.37 11.31
C PHE A 81 6.40 51.78 10.77
N GLN A 82 7.65 52.06 10.39
CA GLN A 82 7.94 53.26 9.65
C GLN A 82 7.60 52.89 8.22
N LEU A 83 6.53 53.49 7.68
CA LEU A 83 6.38 53.61 6.24
C LEU A 83 7.75 54.01 5.70
N GLU A 84 8.27 53.29 4.71
CA GLU A 84 9.36 53.83 3.91
C GLU A 84 8.94 55.25 3.48
N ASP A 85 9.86 56.22 3.53
CA ASP A 85 9.58 57.63 3.30
C ASP A 85 8.60 57.82 2.13
N ALA A 86 7.64 58.74 2.28
CA ALA A 86 6.58 58.95 1.29
C ALA A 86 7.10 59.10 -0.16
N THR A 87 8.35 59.55 -0.33
CA THR A 87 9.09 59.64 -1.60
C THR A 87 9.53 58.29 -2.20
N ALA A 88 9.85 57.28 -1.38
CA ALA A 88 10.16 55.92 -1.84
C ALA A 88 8.88 55.17 -2.26
N LEU A 89 7.77 55.36 -1.54
CA LEU A 89 6.46 54.83 -1.91
C LEU A 89 5.90 55.48 -3.19
N GLN A 90 6.17 56.77 -3.41
CA GLN A 90 5.81 57.47 -4.65
C GLN A 90 6.65 56.96 -5.83
N ALA A 91 7.96 56.74 -5.63
CA ALA A 91 8.83 56.16 -6.65
C ALA A 91 8.47 54.70 -6.99
N ILE A 92 8.03 53.90 -6.00
CA ILE A 92 7.51 52.53 -6.21
C ILE A 92 6.15 52.57 -6.93
N SER A 93 5.27 53.50 -6.57
CA SER A 93 3.98 53.71 -7.25
C SER A 93 4.15 54.19 -8.70
N GLU A 94 5.11 55.07 -8.97
CA GLU A 94 5.44 55.56 -10.32
C GLU A 94 6.18 54.49 -11.14
N GLN A 95 7.07 53.70 -10.54
CA GLN A 95 7.70 52.54 -11.18
C GLN A 95 6.71 51.38 -11.41
N GLN A 96 5.70 51.21 -10.57
CA GLN A 96 4.61 50.24 -10.77
C GLN A 96 3.58 50.71 -11.79
N GLN A 97 3.30 52.01 -11.90
CA GLN A 97 2.54 52.58 -13.04
C GLN A 97 3.31 52.48 -14.37
N ALA A 98 4.65 52.47 -14.32
CA ALA A 98 5.47 52.15 -15.48
C ALA A 98 5.52 50.64 -15.79
N ALA A 99 5.44 49.77 -14.76
CA ALA A 99 5.38 48.31 -14.92
C ALA A 99 3.97 47.77 -15.24
N SER A 100 2.92 48.55 -14.98
CA SER A 100 1.53 48.26 -15.39
C SER A 100 1.32 48.39 -16.90
N SER A 101 2.39 48.62 -17.68
CA SER A 101 2.36 48.49 -19.14
C SER A 101 2.32 47.03 -19.62
N LYS A 102 2.26 46.03 -18.71
CA LYS A 102 1.98 44.62 -19.01
C LYS A 102 0.86 44.10 -18.10
N ASP A 103 -0.27 43.72 -18.68
CA ASP A 103 -1.44 43.11 -18.01
C ASP A 103 -1.10 41.75 -17.35
N VAL A 104 -0.53 41.75 -16.14
CA VAL A 104 -0.35 40.50 -15.36
C VAL A 104 -1.56 40.30 -14.44
N PRO A 105 -2.28 39.16 -14.53
CA PRO A 105 -3.47 38.93 -13.72
C PRO A 105 -3.13 38.77 -12.23
N LEU A 106 -4.07 39.13 -11.36
CA LEU A 106 -3.98 38.92 -9.90
C LEU A 106 -4.45 37.51 -9.51
N MET A 107 -3.90 36.99 -8.42
CA MET A 107 -4.34 35.74 -7.80
C MET A 107 -5.76 35.87 -7.24
N SER A 108 -6.38 34.77 -6.82
CA SER A 108 -7.63 34.81 -6.06
C SER A 108 -7.36 34.79 -4.54
N PRO A 109 -8.35 35.08 -3.68
CA PRO A 109 -8.21 34.91 -2.23
C PRO A 109 -7.76 33.50 -1.85
N THR A 110 -8.35 32.46 -2.46
CA THR A 110 -8.01 31.05 -2.22
C THR A 110 -6.56 30.74 -2.56
N HIS A 111 -6.08 31.21 -3.72
CA HIS A 111 -4.68 31.05 -4.12
C HIS A 111 -3.75 31.76 -3.13
N THR A 112 -4.07 33.00 -2.77
CA THR A 112 -3.28 33.80 -1.81
C THR A 112 -3.15 33.09 -0.46
N ARG A 113 -4.26 32.54 0.07
CA ARG A 113 -4.25 31.77 1.32
C ARG A 113 -3.40 30.50 1.22
N ALA A 114 -3.48 29.78 0.09
CA ALA A 114 -2.67 28.59 -0.16
C ALA A 114 -1.16 28.91 -0.20
N VAL A 115 -0.78 30.05 -0.81
CA VAL A 115 0.61 30.53 -0.80
C VAL A 115 1.07 30.87 0.63
N LEU A 116 0.25 31.61 1.39
CA LEU A 116 0.60 32.02 2.76
C LEU A 116 0.76 30.83 3.72
N VAL A 117 -0.16 29.86 3.69
CA VAL A 117 -0.06 28.67 4.56
C VAL A 117 1.13 27.79 4.16
N THR A 118 1.39 27.61 2.86
CA THR A 118 2.55 26.84 2.38
C THR A 118 3.86 27.52 2.78
N LYS A 119 3.92 28.86 2.70
CA LYS A 119 5.06 29.63 3.19
C LYS A 119 5.27 29.42 4.68
N LEU A 120 4.19 29.44 5.47
CA LEU A 120 4.25 29.20 6.90
C LEU A 120 4.76 27.80 7.24
N LEU A 121 4.30 26.77 6.52
CA LEU A 121 4.80 25.39 6.65
C LEU A 121 6.30 25.32 6.40
N GLN A 122 6.77 25.86 5.27
CA GLN A 122 8.19 25.83 4.90
C GLN A 122 9.08 26.57 5.91
N LEU A 123 8.58 27.68 6.48
CA LEU A 123 9.31 28.44 7.51
C LEU A 123 9.43 27.67 8.83
N MET A 124 8.39 26.89 9.19
CA MET A 124 8.29 26.16 10.45
C MET A 124 8.90 24.74 10.41
N ASN A 125 9.12 24.19 9.21
CA ASN A 125 9.69 22.86 9.01
C ASN A 125 11.22 22.79 9.23
N GLY A 126 11.95 23.90 9.36
CA GLY A 126 13.42 23.85 9.27
C GLY A 126 14.24 25.02 9.81
N ARG A 127 15.53 25.02 9.46
CA ARG A 127 16.56 26.01 9.86
C ARG A 127 16.54 27.25 8.95
N SER A 128 15.36 27.84 8.75
CA SER A 128 15.18 29.00 7.86
C SER A 128 15.98 30.23 8.29
N GLY A 129 16.35 30.30 9.57
CA GLY A 129 17.01 31.46 10.16
C GLY A 129 16.10 32.68 10.31
N VAL A 130 14.81 32.52 9.98
CA VAL A 130 13.76 33.52 10.13
C VAL A 130 13.26 33.52 11.58
N ARG A 131 12.91 34.70 12.09
CA ARG A 131 12.40 34.82 13.46
C ARG A 131 10.96 34.31 13.58
N LEU A 132 10.63 33.76 14.75
CA LEU A 132 9.29 33.28 15.08
C LEU A 132 8.21 34.35 14.85
N GLN A 133 8.52 35.63 15.11
CA GLN A 133 7.62 36.78 14.88
C GLN A 133 7.12 36.87 13.43
N VAL A 134 7.92 36.45 12.45
CA VAL A 134 7.52 36.45 11.03
C VAL A 134 6.50 35.34 10.76
N ALA A 135 6.68 34.17 11.37
CA ALA A 135 5.71 33.07 11.29
C ALA A 135 4.40 33.42 12.01
N GLU A 136 4.50 34.04 13.20
CA GLU A 136 3.35 34.55 13.96
C GLU A 136 2.57 35.60 13.16
N PHE A 137 3.26 36.50 12.46
CA PHE A 137 2.63 37.50 11.59
C PHE A 137 1.85 36.86 10.43
N ILE A 138 2.42 35.87 9.73
CA ILE A 138 1.71 35.16 8.64
C ILE A 138 0.49 34.41 9.18
N ALA A 139 0.61 33.77 10.35
CA ALA A 139 -0.53 33.12 11.01
C ALA A 139 -1.62 34.14 11.39
N ALA A 140 -1.24 35.33 11.88
CA ALA A 140 -2.17 36.41 12.19
C ALA A 140 -2.91 36.92 10.94
N LEU A 141 -2.21 37.08 9.81
CA LEU A 141 -2.84 37.44 8.52
C LEU A 141 -3.89 36.41 8.09
N LEU A 142 -3.55 35.12 8.15
CA LEU A 142 -4.45 34.02 7.79
C LEU A 142 -5.70 33.96 8.67
N ASN A 143 -5.54 34.20 9.98
CA ASN A 143 -6.62 34.15 10.97
C ASN A 143 -7.51 35.41 10.96
N ALA A 144 -6.94 36.57 10.63
CA ALA A 144 -7.69 37.82 10.49
C ALA A 144 -8.29 38.02 9.09
N ASP A 145 -8.02 37.08 8.17
CA ASP A 145 -8.42 37.11 6.75
C ASP A 145 -7.96 38.38 6.02
N ILE A 146 -6.78 38.88 6.40
CA ILE A 146 -6.13 40.03 5.77
C ILE A 146 -5.21 39.49 4.68
N LEU A 147 -5.70 39.48 3.45
CA LEU A 147 -5.05 38.84 2.31
C LEU A 147 -4.42 39.88 1.38
N PRO A 148 -3.08 39.92 1.25
CA PRO A 148 -2.41 40.78 0.28
C PRO A 148 -2.70 40.31 -1.16
N GLN A 149 -2.89 41.24 -2.09
CA GLN A 149 -3.04 40.90 -3.50
C GLN A 149 -1.70 40.52 -4.13
N PHE A 150 -1.60 39.29 -4.65
CA PHE A 150 -0.41 38.81 -5.37
C PHE A 150 -0.67 38.76 -6.88
N ALA A 151 0.31 39.13 -7.69
CA ALA A 151 0.28 38.93 -9.14
C ALA A 151 0.76 37.52 -9.52
N TRP A 152 0.30 37.00 -10.67
CA TRP A 152 0.80 35.74 -11.27
C TRP A 152 2.21 35.88 -11.92
N ALA A 153 3.11 36.67 -11.33
CA ALA A 153 4.44 36.92 -11.86
C ALA A 153 5.49 36.00 -11.22
N GLU A 154 6.42 35.48 -12.03
CA GLU A 154 7.59 34.76 -11.52
C GLU A 154 8.67 35.73 -11.02
N THR A 155 9.43 35.28 -10.01
CA THR A 155 10.60 35.99 -9.51
C THR A 155 11.81 35.28 -10.08
N ASP A 156 12.35 35.78 -11.20
CA ASP A 156 13.51 35.16 -11.84
C ASP A 156 14.72 35.18 -10.89
N GLY A 157 15.22 33.99 -10.58
CA GLY A 157 16.35 33.76 -9.69
C GLY A 157 17.71 34.05 -10.32
N GLN A 158 17.80 34.37 -11.61
CA GLN A 158 19.05 34.74 -12.28
C GLN A 158 18.84 35.78 -13.39
N GLN A 159 19.65 36.84 -13.34
CA GLN A 159 19.87 37.88 -14.35
C GLN A 159 18.79 38.95 -14.59
N GLN A 160 18.81 40.01 -13.76
CA GLN A 160 18.78 41.39 -14.25
C GLN A 160 19.28 42.35 -13.16
N GLU A 161 20.55 42.79 -13.24
CA GLU A 161 21.14 43.82 -12.38
C GLU A 161 20.57 45.24 -12.62
N GLY A 162 19.45 45.38 -13.34
CA GLY A 162 18.88 46.68 -13.73
C GLY A 162 17.42 46.90 -13.34
N SER A 163 16.71 45.91 -12.78
CA SER A 163 15.31 46.05 -12.40
C SER A 163 15.09 45.62 -10.96
N LYS A 164 15.02 46.60 -10.05
CA LYS A 164 14.58 46.39 -8.66
C LYS A 164 13.06 46.12 -8.65
N ASN A 165 12.62 45.00 -9.23
CA ASN A 165 11.23 44.58 -9.18
C ASN A 165 11.01 43.57 -8.05
N ALA A 166 10.19 44.03 -7.10
CA ALA A 166 9.84 43.46 -5.82
C ALA A 166 9.15 42.09 -5.92
N GLY A 167 9.65 41.10 -5.18
CA GLY A 167 8.94 39.84 -4.94
C GLY A 167 7.63 40.03 -4.15
N PRO A 168 6.78 38.99 -4.05
CA PRO A 168 5.39 39.10 -3.56
C PRO A 168 5.24 39.60 -2.12
N LEU A 169 6.28 39.50 -1.28
CA LEU A 169 6.27 40.06 0.08
C LEU A 169 6.95 41.44 0.22
N VAL A 170 7.51 41.99 -0.86
CA VAL A 170 7.83 43.43 -0.96
C VAL A 170 6.65 44.20 -1.57
N GLN A 171 5.72 43.53 -2.25
CA GLN A 171 4.43 44.06 -2.70
C GLN A 171 3.35 44.12 -1.61
N LEU A 172 3.73 44.37 -0.35
CA LEU A 172 2.79 44.55 0.77
C LEU A 172 2.11 45.94 0.79
N GLY A 173 2.29 46.77 -0.25
CA GLY A 173 1.35 47.82 -0.63
C GLY A 173 0.70 47.36 -1.92
N HIS A 174 -0.62 47.33 -2.12
CA HIS A 174 -1.48 48.51 -2.00
C HIS A 174 -2.98 48.16 -1.80
N ALA A 175 -3.39 46.88 -1.73
CA ALA A 175 -4.80 46.52 -1.52
C ALA A 175 -5.03 45.14 -0.87
N CYS A 176 -6.06 45.04 -0.02
CA CYS A 176 -6.61 43.79 0.50
C CYS A 176 -7.81 43.33 -0.34
N TYR A 177 -8.05 42.01 -0.43
CA TYR A 177 -9.31 41.53 -1.03
C TYR A 177 -10.53 42.03 -0.24
N GLY A 178 -11.60 42.44 -0.94
CA GLY A 178 -12.85 42.93 -0.36
C GLY A 178 -12.88 44.43 -0.06
N GLN A 179 -11.73 45.11 0.00
CA GLN A 179 -11.62 46.57 0.09
C GLN A 179 -10.49 47.07 -0.83
N PRO A 180 -10.72 47.09 -2.15
CA PRO A 180 -9.68 47.36 -3.16
C PRO A 180 -9.04 48.76 -3.05
N GLU A 181 -9.69 49.70 -2.36
CA GLU A 181 -9.19 51.07 -2.15
C GLU A 181 -8.44 51.26 -0.80
N GLN A 182 -8.37 50.23 0.05
CA GLN A 182 -7.70 50.32 1.35
C GLN A 182 -6.28 49.71 1.31
N PRO A 183 -5.23 50.49 1.65
CA PRO A 183 -3.87 49.98 1.79
C PRO A 183 -3.78 48.89 2.87
N LEU A 184 -2.94 47.87 2.68
CA LEU A 184 -2.72 46.82 3.68
C LEU A 184 -2.40 47.37 5.08
N ALA A 185 -1.68 48.48 5.15
CA ALA A 185 -1.36 49.17 6.40
C ALA A 185 -2.59 49.60 7.21
N SER A 186 -3.68 50.04 6.56
CA SER A 186 -4.92 50.41 7.26
C SER A 186 -5.65 49.18 7.79
N SER A 187 -5.66 48.09 7.02
CA SER A 187 -6.25 46.81 7.43
C SER A 187 -5.50 46.20 8.62
N LEU A 188 -4.16 46.26 8.61
CA LEU A 188 -3.31 45.82 9.72
C LEU A 188 -3.53 46.64 11.00
N ALA A 189 -3.61 47.97 10.85
CA ALA A 189 -3.87 48.88 11.96
C ALA A 189 -5.27 48.65 12.57
N ALA A 190 -6.29 48.44 11.73
CA ALA A 190 -7.65 48.14 12.17
C ALA A 190 -7.76 46.80 12.94
N ALA A 191 -6.98 45.80 12.54
CA ALA A 191 -6.92 44.50 13.22
C ALA A 191 -5.97 44.46 14.42
N GLY A 192 -5.24 45.55 14.71
CA GLY A 192 -4.24 45.60 15.78
C GLY A 192 -3.01 44.70 15.55
N ILE A 193 -2.73 44.32 14.30
CA ILE A 193 -1.61 43.45 13.94
C ILE A 193 -0.40 44.32 13.59
N VAL A 194 0.69 44.18 14.35
CA VAL A 194 1.92 44.93 14.13
C VAL A 194 2.87 44.11 13.23
N PRO A 195 3.25 44.60 12.04
CA PRO A 195 4.18 43.89 11.18
C PRO A 195 5.60 43.87 11.77
N PRO A 196 6.36 42.76 11.63
CA PRO A 196 7.73 42.67 12.12
C PRO A 196 8.71 43.42 11.20
N ASN A 197 9.74 44.06 11.76
CA ASN A 197 10.81 44.70 10.98
C ASN A 197 11.69 43.63 10.32
N LEU A 198 11.60 43.42 9.01
CA LEU A 198 12.31 42.35 8.29
C LEU A 198 13.79 42.66 8.03
N SER A 199 14.68 41.74 8.41
CA SER A 199 16.10 41.77 8.04
C SER A 199 16.31 41.47 6.53
N PRO A 200 17.46 41.85 5.93
CA PRO A 200 17.75 41.54 4.52
C PRO A 200 17.66 40.05 4.18
N SER A 201 18.12 39.17 5.08
CA SER A 201 18.02 37.71 4.91
C SER A 201 16.58 37.20 4.98
N GLU A 202 15.75 37.75 5.86
CA GLU A 202 14.34 37.37 5.95
C GLU A 202 13.56 37.84 4.72
N ARG A 203 13.85 39.05 4.21
CA ARG A 203 13.25 39.53 2.95
C ARG A 203 13.54 38.56 1.81
N LEU A 204 14.78 38.09 1.70
CA LEU A 204 15.19 37.18 0.64
C LEU A 204 14.51 35.81 0.73
N VAL A 205 14.39 35.25 1.96
CA VAL A 205 13.64 34.00 2.20
C VAL A 205 12.16 34.18 1.87
N LEU A 206 11.57 35.32 2.23
CA LEU A 206 10.17 35.65 1.97
C LEU A 206 9.88 35.87 0.47
N GLN A 207 10.81 36.45 -0.28
CA GLN A 207 10.70 36.69 -1.72
C GLN A 207 10.73 35.41 -2.58
N GLY A 208 11.26 34.29 -2.08
CA GLY A 208 11.37 33.05 -2.85
C GLY A 208 10.01 32.49 -3.31
N GLY A 209 9.90 32.22 -4.62
CA GLY A 209 8.67 31.78 -5.29
C GLY A 209 8.23 30.32 -5.07
N ALA A 210 9.06 29.48 -4.44
CA ALA A 210 8.77 28.05 -4.26
C ALA A 210 7.44 27.78 -3.52
N ALA A 211 7.13 28.56 -2.49
CA ALA A 211 5.86 28.45 -1.76
C ALA A 211 4.64 28.81 -2.61
N ALA A 212 4.80 29.72 -3.58
CA ALA A 212 3.72 30.12 -4.47
C ALA A 212 3.36 28.97 -5.43
N SER A 213 4.37 28.40 -6.09
CA SER A 213 4.18 27.23 -6.98
C SER A 213 3.62 26.04 -6.22
N ALA A 214 4.19 25.69 -5.05
CA ALA A 214 3.74 24.56 -4.24
C ALA A 214 2.31 24.74 -3.70
N GLY A 215 1.96 25.95 -3.23
CA GLY A 215 0.63 26.25 -2.70
C GLY A 215 -0.46 26.18 -3.76
N VAL A 216 -0.23 26.77 -4.95
CA VAL A 216 -1.18 26.67 -6.07
C VAL A 216 -1.27 25.23 -6.58
N ALA A 217 -0.15 24.54 -6.73
CA ALA A 217 -0.12 23.15 -7.17
C ALA A 217 -0.85 22.21 -6.18
N CYS A 218 -0.86 22.52 -4.88
CA CYS A 218 -1.64 21.81 -3.89
C CYS A 218 -3.15 21.88 -4.16
N LEU A 219 -3.67 23.08 -4.45
CA LEU A 219 -5.08 23.28 -4.83
C LEU A 219 -5.41 22.49 -6.09
N LEU A 220 -4.53 22.54 -7.10
CA LEU A 220 -4.70 21.81 -8.36
C LEU A 220 -4.75 20.29 -8.15
N VAL A 221 -3.80 19.71 -7.41
CA VAL A 221 -3.74 18.27 -7.20
C VAL A 221 -4.95 17.76 -6.42
N GLN A 222 -5.35 18.45 -5.34
CA GLN A 222 -6.52 18.04 -4.57
C GLN A 222 -7.83 18.30 -5.30
N GLY A 223 -7.92 19.42 -6.01
CA GLY A 223 -9.04 19.73 -6.89
C GLY A 223 -9.19 18.67 -7.97
N GLY A 224 -8.09 18.29 -8.62
CA GLY A 224 -8.07 17.23 -9.64
C GLY A 224 -8.41 15.85 -9.10
N LYS A 225 -8.03 15.48 -7.88
CA LYS A 225 -8.45 14.22 -7.24
C LYS A 225 -9.96 14.14 -7.05
N LYS A 226 -10.57 15.20 -6.50
CA LYS A 226 -12.04 15.27 -6.34
C LYS A 226 -12.73 15.26 -7.70
N LEU A 227 -12.18 15.99 -8.67
CA LEU A 227 -12.71 16.06 -10.03
C LEU A 227 -12.64 14.71 -10.76
N LEU A 228 -11.57 13.93 -10.57
CA LEU A 228 -11.45 12.58 -11.12
C LEU A 228 -12.57 11.66 -10.58
N GLY A 229 -12.82 11.71 -9.26
CA GLY A 229 -13.94 11.00 -8.64
C GLY A 229 -15.30 11.36 -9.26
N MET A 230 -15.53 12.66 -9.48
CA MET A 230 -16.73 13.13 -10.17
C MET A 230 -16.80 12.71 -11.63
N THR A 231 -15.66 12.65 -12.31
CA THR A 231 -15.63 12.20 -13.71
C THR A 231 -15.92 10.72 -13.82
N GLN A 232 -15.42 9.89 -12.89
CA GLN A 232 -15.77 8.47 -12.83
C GLN A 232 -17.27 8.29 -12.56
N ALA A 233 -17.82 9.08 -11.64
CA ALA A 233 -19.24 9.08 -11.30
C ALA A 233 -20.14 9.51 -12.48
N GLY A 234 -19.78 10.59 -13.18
CA GLY A 234 -20.45 11.04 -14.39
C GLY A 234 -20.35 10.05 -15.55
N ALA A 235 -19.16 9.49 -15.78
CA ALA A 235 -18.95 8.47 -16.82
C ALA A 235 -19.77 7.20 -16.54
N ALA A 236 -19.87 6.77 -15.27
CA ALA A 236 -20.75 5.65 -14.89
C ALA A 236 -22.23 5.98 -15.21
N LEU A 237 -22.69 7.20 -14.92
CA LEU A 237 -24.04 7.64 -15.26
C LEU A 237 -24.28 7.61 -16.78
N SER A 238 -23.32 8.08 -17.57
CA SER A 238 -23.36 8.04 -19.04
C SER A 238 -23.35 6.62 -19.60
N MET A 239 -22.53 5.72 -19.04
CA MET A 239 -22.50 4.30 -19.38
C MET A 239 -23.86 3.63 -19.13
N GLU A 240 -24.50 3.98 -18.02
CA GLU A 240 -25.82 3.47 -17.66
C GLU A 240 -26.94 4.04 -18.55
N ALA A 241 -26.86 5.32 -18.92
CA ALA A 241 -27.82 5.97 -19.82
C ALA A 241 -27.92 5.23 -21.16
N ILE A 242 -26.79 4.86 -21.76
CA ILE A 242 -26.74 4.13 -23.03
C ILE A 242 -26.84 2.60 -22.89
N GLY A 243 -26.78 2.06 -21.67
CA GLY A 243 -26.85 0.62 -21.41
C GLY A 243 -25.57 -0.16 -21.76
N MET A 244 -24.40 0.45 -21.56
CA MET A 244 -23.08 -0.05 -21.94
C MET A 244 -22.75 -1.43 -21.36
N GLN A 245 -21.94 -2.22 -22.06
CA GLN A 245 -21.45 -3.51 -21.55
C GLN A 245 -20.41 -3.33 -20.44
N THR A 246 -20.51 -4.12 -19.36
CA THR A 246 -19.57 -4.07 -18.22
C THR A 246 -18.33 -4.94 -18.40
N LYS A 247 -18.30 -5.83 -19.40
CA LYS A 247 -17.13 -6.69 -19.71
C LYS A 247 -15.87 -5.89 -20.04
N VAL A 248 -16.02 -4.66 -20.54
CA VAL A 248 -14.90 -3.75 -20.81
C VAL A 248 -14.18 -3.30 -19.53
N LEU A 249 -14.79 -3.52 -18.35
CA LEU A 249 -14.25 -3.20 -17.03
C LEU A 249 -13.77 -4.45 -16.26
N ASP A 250 -13.59 -5.59 -16.92
CA ASP A 250 -13.19 -6.83 -16.25
C ASP A 250 -11.78 -6.71 -15.64
N ALA A 251 -11.59 -7.23 -14.42
CA ALA A 251 -10.30 -7.16 -13.71
C ALA A 251 -9.21 -7.91 -14.46
N ASP A 252 -9.52 -9.10 -15.00
CA ASP A 252 -8.54 -9.93 -15.69
C ASP A 252 -8.08 -9.24 -16.99
N LEU A 253 -9.00 -8.55 -17.66
CA LEU A 253 -8.70 -7.74 -18.84
C LEU A 253 -7.79 -6.55 -18.47
N MET A 254 -8.12 -5.81 -17.41
CA MET A 254 -7.31 -4.66 -16.97
C MET A 254 -5.92 -5.09 -16.50
N GLU A 255 -5.81 -6.20 -15.76
CA GLU A 255 -4.54 -6.77 -15.33
C GLU A 255 -3.68 -7.19 -16.53
N ALA A 256 -4.28 -7.83 -17.54
CA ALA A 256 -3.57 -8.24 -18.76
C ALA A 256 -3.01 -7.06 -19.57
N GLN A 257 -3.64 -5.90 -19.50
CA GLN A 257 -3.18 -4.68 -20.16
C GLN A 257 -2.05 -3.97 -19.42
N GLY A 258 -1.83 -4.26 -18.12
CA GLY A 258 -0.70 -3.77 -17.35
C GLY A 258 -0.78 -2.33 -16.83
N TYR A 259 -1.89 -1.61 -17.07
CA TYR A 259 -2.08 -0.23 -16.61
C TYR A 259 -2.71 -0.18 -15.21
N LYS A 260 -1.91 0.17 -14.18
CA LYS A 260 -2.37 0.19 -12.78
C LYS A 260 -3.53 1.15 -12.53
N GLY A 261 -3.45 2.37 -13.06
CA GLY A 261 -4.51 3.36 -12.93
C GLY A 261 -5.83 2.87 -13.54
N ALA A 262 -5.77 2.17 -14.68
CA ALA A 262 -6.95 1.64 -15.35
C ALA A 262 -7.68 0.57 -14.53
N ALA A 263 -6.92 -0.34 -13.88
CA ALA A 263 -7.50 -1.35 -13.02
C ALA A 263 -8.26 -0.75 -11.83
N ALA A 264 -7.69 0.28 -11.18
CA ALA A 264 -8.34 0.98 -10.07
C ALA A 264 -9.62 1.69 -10.53
N VAL A 265 -9.58 2.38 -11.68
CA VAL A 265 -10.77 3.06 -12.20
C VAL A 265 -11.86 2.08 -12.65
N ALA A 266 -11.50 0.98 -13.31
CA ALA A 266 -12.47 -0.05 -13.70
C ALA A 266 -13.18 -0.66 -12.49
N ASP A 267 -12.45 -0.87 -11.39
CA ASP A 267 -13.00 -1.33 -10.12
C ASP A 267 -14.03 -0.37 -9.53
N GLU A 268 -13.73 0.93 -9.56
CA GLU A 268 -14.60 1.98 -9.06
C GLU A 268 -15.86 2.15 -9.92
N LEU A 269 -15.72 2.19 -11.25
CA LEU A 269 -16.84 2.24 -12.20
C LEU A 269 -17.78 1.05 -12.02
N ARG A 270 -17.25 -0.17 -11.86
CA ARG A 270 -18.08 -1.35 -11.56
C ARG A 270 -18.84 -1.20 -10.25
N SER A 271 -18.19 -0.66 -9.22
CA SER A 271 -18.83 -0.44 -7.92
C SER A 271 -19.95 0.59 -7.97
N LEU A 272 -19.82 1.63 -8.80
CA LEU A 272 -20.85 2.65 -9.01
C LEU A 272 -22.07 2.12 -9.78
N LEU A 273 -21.82 1.26 -10.77
CA LEU A 273 -22.83 0.62 -11.63
C LEU A 273 -23.53 -0.58 -10.97
N GLU A 274 -23.05 -1.04 -9.82
CA GLU A 274 -23.58 -2.21 -9.12
C GLU A 274 -25.07 -2.06 -8.79
N GLY A 275 -25.87 -3.08 -9.14
CA GLY A 275 -27.32 -3.10 -8.95
C GLY A 275 -28.14 -2.49 -10.10
N SER A 276 -27.48 -1.90 -11.11
CA SER A 276 -28.13 -1.41 -12.32
C SER A 276 -28.79 -2.53 -13.11
N LYS A 277 -30.01 -2.29 -13.60
CA LYS A 277 -30.67 -3.16 -14.60
C LYS A 277 -30.50 -2.65 -16.04
N ARG A 278 -29.77 -1.55 -16.24
CA ARG A 278 -29.57 -0.90 -17.53
C ARG A 278 -28.27 -1.26 -18.21
N VAL A 279 -27.19 -1.38 -17.43
CA VAL A 279 -25.90 -1.82 -17.98
C VAL A 279 -26.01 -3.25 -18.53
N GLY A 280 -25.38 -3.51 -19.67
CA GLY A 280 -25.42 -4.80 -20.36
C GLY A 280 -26.63 -5.02 -21.27
N LEU A 281 -27.48 -4.02 -21.48
CA LEU A 281 -28.61 -4.09 -22.44
C LEU A 281 -28.17 -3.91 -23.91
N MET A 282 -27.02 -3.29 -24.14
CA MET A 282 -26.48 -3.03 -25.47
C MET A 282 -25.89 -4.29 -26.12
N LYS A 283 -26.17 -4.50 -27.41
CA LYS A 283 -25.62 -5.63 -28.18
C LYS A 283 -24.12 -5.45 -28.42
N ALA A 284 -23.37 -6.56 -28.52
CA ALA A 284 -21.92 -6.53 -28.67
C ALA A 284 -21.42 -5.70 -29.87
N GLY A 285 -22.06 -5.81 -31.04
CA GLY A 285 -21.67 -5.03 -32.23
C GLY A 285 -22.02 -3.53 -32.16
N GLU A 286 -23.01 -3.14 -31.35
CA GLU A 286 -23.32 -1.72 -31.10
C GLU A 286 -22.27 -1.08 -30.18
N SER A 287 -21.69 -1.87 -29.27
CA SER A 287 -20.59 -1.46 -28.39
C SER A 287 -19.30 -1.12 -29.14
N GLU A 288 -19.00 -1.83 -30.23
CA GLU A 288 -17.84 -1.55 -31.10
C GLU A 288 -18.01 -0.22 -31.86
N SER A 289 -19.25 0.13 -32.22
CA SER A 289 -19.58 1.36 -32.96
C SER A 289 -19.51 2.65 -32.13
N LEU A 290 -19.42 2.53 -30.79
CA LEU A 290 -19.30 3.66 -29.85
C LEU A 290 -17.89 4.25 -29.81
N GLY A 291 -16.93 3.61 -30.48
CA GLY A 291 -15.54 4.04 -30.54
C GLY A 291 -14.84 3.98 -29.18
N ASP A 292 -13.70 4.66 -29.10
CA ASP A 292 -12.86 4.61 -27.91
C ASP A 292 -13.52 5.27 -26.69
N ALA A 293 -14.48 6.19 -26.87
CA ALA A 293 -15.07 7.05 -25.84
C ALA A 293 -15.63 6.30 -24.61
N PHE A 294 -16.17 5.10 -24.80
CA PHE A 294 -16.65 4.22 -23.72
C PHE A 294 -15.78 2.97 -23.52
N ASN A 295 -15.24 2.37 -24.59
CA ASN A 295 -14.45 1.13 -24.50
C ASN A 295 -13.11 1.33 -23.80
N ALA A 296 -12.53 2.53 -23.91
CA ALA A 296 -11.25 2.88 -23.29
C ALA A 296 -11.39 3.81 -22.07
N VAL A 297 -12.58 3.87 -21.45
CA VAL A 297 -12.86 4.78 -20.33
C VAL A 297 -11.95 4.52 -19.12
N ALA A 298 -11.70 3.25 -18.78
CA ALA A 298 -10.83 2.89 -17.67
C ALA A 298 -9.37 3.32 -17.95
N GLN A 299 -8.89 3.12 -19.17
CA GLN A 299 -7.53 3.48 -19.57
C GLN A 299 -7.32 5.00 -19.57
N ARG A 300 -8.29 5.78 -20.08
CA ARG A 300 -8.17 7.24 -20.15
C ARG A 300 -8.35 7.92 -18.80
N LEU A 301 -9.30 7.48 -17.98
CA LEU A 301 -9.40 7.95 -16.61
C LEU A 301 -8.19 7.50 -15.77
N GLY A 302 -7.67 6.30 -16.05
CA GLY A 302 -6.46 5.77 -15.42
C GLY A 302 -5.22 6.61 -15.70
N SER A 303 -5.04 7.12 -16.91
CA SER A 303 -3.90 7.98 -17.24
C SER A 303 -3.97 9.35 -16.55
N VAL A 304 -5.17 9.89 -16.32
CA VAL A 304 -5.37 11.08 -15.49
C VAL A 304 -5.02 10.79 -14.03
N ALA A 305 -5.42 9.63 -13.51
CA ALA A 305 -5.05 9.19 -12.17
C ALA A 305 -3.52 9.07 -12.01
N ASP A 306 -2.83 8.54 -13.03
CA ASP A 306 -1.37 8.44 -13.05
C ASP A 306 -0.69 9.83 -13.11
N ALA A 307 -1.21 10.76 -13.93
CA ALA A 307 -0.72 12.14 -13.99
C ALA A 307 -0.93 12.89 -12.66
N LEU A 308 -2.09 12.71 -12.01
CA LEU A 308 -2.37 13.23 -10.68
C LEU A 308 -1.44 12.65 -9.62
N ALA A 309 -1.17 11.34 -9.67
CA ALA A 309 -0.26 10.68 -8.75
C ALA A 309 1.18 11.20 -8.92
N SER A 310 1.62 11.40 -10.16
CA SER A 310 2.93 12.00 -10.49
C SER A 310 3.04 13.44 -9.95
N ALA A 311 2.04 14.28 -10.20
CA ALA A 311 2.01 15.64 -9.66
C ALA A 311 1.95 15.65 -8.12
N TYR A 312 1.14 14.79 -7.50
CA TYR A 312 1.07 14.65 -6.05
C TYR A 312 2.42 14.28 -5.42
N ALA A 313 3.15 13.34 -6.03
CA ALA A 313 4.45 12.89 -5.56
C ALA A 313 5.50 14.00 -5.58
N LEU A 314 5.36 15.00 -6.45
CA LEU A 314 6.26 16.16 -6.52
C LEU A 314 5.79 17.33 -5.64
N VAL A 315 4.48 17.60 -5.61
CA VAL A 315 3.91 18.73 -4.84
C VAL A 315 4.02 18.49 -3.33
N ARG A 316 3.80 17.25 -2.87
CA ARG A 316 3.82 16.93 -1.44
C ARG A 316 5.19 17.25 -0.79
N PRO A 317 6.33 16.77 -1.31
CA PRO A 317 7.65 17.15 -0.79
C PRO A 317 7.91 18.66 -0.87
N GLU A 318 7.46 19.34 -1.93
CA GLU A 318 7.66 20.79 -2.09
C GLU A 318 6.92 21.60 -1.01
N VAL A 319 5.70 21.21 -0.67
CA VAL A 319 4.93 21.79 0.46
C VAL A 319 5.62 21.51 1.79
N GLN A 320 6.23 20.32 1.93
CA GLN A 320 6.89 19.88 3.16
C GLN A 320 8.36 20.34 3.26
N SER A 321 8.90 20.98 2.23
CA SER A 321 10.29 21.42 2.17
C SER A 321 10.63 22.47 3.24
N GLU A 322 11.91 22.57 3.62
CA GLU A 322 12.39 23.64 4.49
C GLU A 322 12.67 24.90 3.66
N ALA A 323 12.30 26.08 4.15
CA ALA A 323 12.74 27.35 3.57
C ALA A 323 14.21 27.62 3.91
N LEU A 324 15.14 27.43 2.97
CA LEU A 324 16.58 27.65 3.22
C LEU A 324 17.02 29.07 2.85
N PRO A 325 17.83 29.75 3.68
CA PRO A 325 18.38 31.06 3.34
C PRO A 325 19.44 30.94 2.24
N PRO A 326 19.45 31.83 1.23
CA PRO A 326 20.54 31.89 0.26
C PRO A 326 21.86 32.22 0.97
N LYS A 327 22.91 31.46 0.69
CA LYS A 327 24.28 31.73 1.17
C LYS A 327 25.19 31.92 -0.03
N ALA A 328 26.32 32.61 0.14
CA ALA A 328 27.26 32.94 -0.95
C ALA A 328 27.68 31.73 -1.82
N ASN A 329 27.65 30.49 -1.28
CA ASN A 329 27.97 29.24 -1.98
C ASN A 329 26.80 28.23 -2.08
N ARG A 330 25.55 28.62 -1.75
CA ARG A 330 24.38 27.74 -1.83
C ARG A 330 23.18 28.52 -2.39
N PRO A 331 22.63 28.16 -3.58
CA PRO A 331 21.38 28.76 -4.05
C PRO A 331 20.27 28.50 -3.01
N GLY A 332 19.27 29.39 -2.96
CA GLY A 332 18.08 29.23 -2.10
C GLY A 332 17.26 28.00 -2.50
N ASN A 333 16.02 27.89 -2.00
CA ASN A 333 15.12 26.81 -2.43
C ASN A 333 14.94 26.84 -3.95
N VAL A 334 15.45 25.81 -4.62
CA VAL A 334 15.21 25.54 -6.03
C VAL A 334 14.01 24.60 -6.07
N VAL A 335 12.94 25.05 -6.73
CA VAL A 335 11.78 24.20 -7.02
C VAL A 335 12.25 23.04 -7.89
N ALA A 336 11.77 21.82 -7.62
CA ALA A 336 12.10 20.66 -8.43
C ALA A 336 11.88 20.95 -9.93
N PRO A 337 12.92 20.80 -10.79
CA PRO A 337 12.78 21.07 -12.23
C PRO A 337 11.71 20.21 -12.90
N SER A 338 11.39 19.05 -12.32
CA SER A 338 10.32 18.15 -12.78
C SER A 338 8.91 18.63 -12.41
N LEU A 339 8.75 19.61 -11.52
CA LEU A 339 7.43 20.08 -11.09
C LEU A 339 6.68 20.74 -12.24
N ALA A 340 7.29 21.69 -12.96
CA ALA A 340 6.62 22.37 -14.07
C ALA A 340 6.16 21.39 -15.17
N PRO A 341 7.00 20.45 -15.66
CA PRO A 341 6.57 19.39 -16.58
C PRO A 341 5.41 18.54 -16.04
N ALA A 342 5.44 18.15 -14.76
CA ALA A 342 4.38 17.33 -14.18
C ALA A 342 3.04 18.09 -14.06
N LEU A 343 3.07 19.38 -13.74
CA LEU A 343 1.87 20.22 -13.70
C LEU A 343 1.29 20.45 -15.10
N LEU A 344 2.14 20.63 -16.11
CA LEU A 344 1.68 20.71 -17.50
C LEU A 344 1.09 19.39 -17.99
N GLU A 345 1.71 18.26 -17.63
CA GLU A 345 1.20 16.94 -17.98
C GLU A 345 -0.16 16.68 -17.30
N LEU A 346 -0.31 17.10 -16.03
CA LEU A 346 -1.60 17.09 -15.35
C LEU A 346 -2.62 17.98 -16.06
N GLY A 347 -2.26 19.22 -16.40
CA GLY A 347 -3.13 20.14 -17.16
C GLY A 347 -3.55 19.56 -18.50
N ARG A 348 -2.62 18.95 -19.24
CA ARG A 348 -2.88 18.26 -20.51
C ARG A 348 -3.81 17.07 -20.32
N ALA A 349 -3.61 16.28 -19.27
CA ALA A 349 -4.47 15.16 -18.94
C ALA A 349 -5.90 15.61 -18.61
N LEU A 350 -6.05 16.71 -17.86
CA LEU A 350 -7.35 17.34 -17.55
C LEU A 350 -8.06 17.86 -18.81
N VAL A 351 -7.35 18.58 -19.70
CA VAL A 351 -7.94 19.01 -21.00
C VAL A 351 -8.34 17.80 -21.84
N GLY A 352 -7.52 16.74 -21.86
CA GLY A 352 -7.85 15.47 -22.52
C GLY A 352 -9.12 14.84 -21.97
N LEU A 353 -9.24 14.80 -20.64
CA LEU A 353 -10.41 14.32 -19.91
C LEU A 353 -11.69 15.09 -20.25
N ALA A 354 -11.57 16.39 -20.48
CA ALA A 354 -12.70 17.22 -20.87
C ALA A 354 -13.07 17.01 -22.34
N ALA A 355 -12.13 17.28 -23.27
CA ALA A 355 -12.41 17.40 -24.69
C ALA A 355 -12.59 16.05 -25.39
N ARG A 356 -11.68 15.10 -25.16
CA ARG A 356 -11.68 13.79 -25.85
C ARG A 356 -12.58 12.76 -25.16
N ASP A 357 -12.98 13.06 -23.93
CA ASP A 357 -13.62 12.12 -23.03
C ASP A 357 -15.01 12.60 -22.64
N ALA A 358 -15.13 13.55 -21.70
CA ALA A 358 -16.41 13.98 -21.14
C ALA A 358 -17.35 14.56 -22.21
N LEU A 359 -16.88 15.51 -23.02
CA LEU A 359 -17.69 16.11 -24.10
C LEU A 359 -18.05 15.08 -25.18
N THR A 360 -17.12 14.19 -25.53
CA THR A 360 -17.37 13.14 -26.52
C THR A 360 -18.42 12.15 -26.03
N ARG A 361 -18.33 11.71 -24.76
CA ARG A 361 -19.36 10.86 -24.14
C ARG A 361 -20.69 11.59 -24.04
N ALA A 362 -20.71 12.86 -23.64
CA ALA A 362 -21.92 13.68 -23.57
C ALA A 362 -22.64 13.76 -24.93
N ARG A 363 -21.93 14.12 -26.00
CA ARG A 363 -22.49 14.16 -27.37
C ARG A 363 -23.01 12.79 -27.81
N ARG A 364 -22.30 11.71 -27.48
CA ARG A 364 -22.71 10.35 -27.84
C ARG A 364 -23.93 9.85 -27.07
N VAL A 365 -24.04 10.19 -25.78
CA VAL A 365 -25.24 9.95 -24.96
C VAL A 365 -26.44 10.69 -25.56
N LEU A 366 -26.27 11.95 -25.96
CA LEU A 366 -27.34 12.77 -26.53
C LEU A 366 -27.82 12.33 -27.93
N GLN A 367 -27.14 11.41 -28.61
CA GLN A 367 -27.63 10.89 -29.90
C GLN A 367 -28.98 10.16 -29.77
N SER A 368 -29.28 9.60 -28.59
CA SER A 368 -30.60 9.04 -28.31
C SER A 368 -31.68 10.08 -27.96
N ALA A 369 -31.30 11.38 -27.94
CA ALA A 369 -32.14 12.50 -27.49
C ALA A 369 -31.88 13.77 -28.32
N PRO A 370 -32.26 13.80 -29.61
CA PRO A 370 -31.90 14.90 -30.53
C PRO A 370 -32.42 16.27 -30.10
N ALA A 371 -33.61 16.34 -29.47
CA ALA A 371 -34.16 17.60 -28.96
C ALA A 371 -33.34 18.16 -27.77
N ALA A 372 -32.81 17.29 -26.91
CA ALA A 372 -31.92 17.70 -25.82
C ALA A 372 -30.55 18.13 -26.37
N ALA A 373 -30.05 17.46 -27.41
CA ALA A 373 -28.80 17.83 -28.07
C ALA A 373 -28.84 19.28 -28.59
N GLU A 374 -29.92 19.65 -29.29
CA GLU A 374 -30.09 21.00 -29.83
C GLU A 374 -30.10 22.10 -28.75
N GLN A 375 -30.75 21.84 -27.60
CA GLN A 375 -30.78 22.77 -26.47
C GLN A 375 -29.40 23.01 -25.84
N MET A 376 -28.52 22.01 -25.88
CA MET A 376 -27.21 22.05 -25.23
C MET A 376 -26.08 22.55 -26.16
N GLU A 377 -26.29 22.74 -27.46
CA GLU A 377 -25.20 23.11 -28.40
C GLU A 377 -24.50 24.43 -28.03
N ALA A 378 -25.24 25.44 -27.57
CA ALA A 378 -24.64 26.69 -27.11
C ALA A 378 -23.73 26.50 -25.88
N ALA A 379 -24.11 25.59 -24.98
CA ALA A 379 -23.32 25.20 -23.83
C ALA A 379 -22.06 24.43 -24.24
N PHE A 380 -22.15 23.51 -25.21
CA PHE A 380 -20.98 22.84 -25.78
C PHE A 380 -19.98 23.85 -26.34
N ALA A 381 -20.43 24.81 -27.15
CA ALA A 381 -19.57 25.83 -27.74
C ALA A 381 -18.86 26.70 -26.69
N GLN A 382 -19.55 27.07 -25.60
CA GLN A 382 -18.98 27.84 -24.49
C GLN A 382 -17.86 27.06 -23.76
N VAL A 383 -18.10 25.78 -23.48
CA VAL A 383 -17.12 24.91 -22.80
C VAL A 383 -15.92 24.63 -23.71
N GLU A 384 -16.15 24.37 -25.00
CA GLU A 384 -15.09 24.17 -25.99
C GLU A 384 -14.19 25.40 -26.14
N SER A 385 -14.77 26.61 -26.14
CA SER A 385 -13.99 27.87 -26.18
C SER A 385 -13.10 28.02 -24.94
N SER A 386 -13.63 27.72 -23.75
CA SER A 386 -12.87 27.78 -22.49
C SER A 386 -11.72 26.75 -22.47
N LEU A 387 -11.96 25.55 -22.98
CA LEU A 387 -10.95 24.51 -23.13
C LEU A 387 -9.86 24.88 -24.13
N GLN A 388 -10.21 25.49 -25.26
CA GLN A 388 -9.25 25.99 -26.24
C GLN A 388 -8.33 27.06 -25.64
N SER A 389 -8.89 27.98 -24.84
CA SER A 389 -8.10 29.00 -24.14
C SER A 389 -7.10 28.37 -23.15
N ALA A 390 -7.55 27.42 -22.32
CA ALA A 390 -6.67 26.70 -21.39
C ALA A 390 -5.59 25.88 -22.13
N GLN A 391 -5.94 25.26 -23.26
CA GLN A 391 -4.98 24.52 -24.09
C GLN A 391 -3.91 25.43 -24.69
N GLN A 392 -4.28 26.63 -25.15
CA GLN A 392 -3.33 27.62 -25.65
C GLN A 392 -2.36 28.08 -24.55
N GLU A 393 -2.86 28.25 -23.32
CA GLU A 393 -2.00 28.61 -22.19
C GLU A 393 -0.98 27.50 -21.88
N LEU A 394 -1.42 26.24 -21.79
CA LEU A 394 -0.52 25.08 -21.60
C LEU A 394 0.52 24.96 -22.72
N LEU A 395 0.13 25.20 -23.97
CA LEU A 395 1.04 25.17 -25.12
C LEU A 395 2.09 26.27 -25.04
N SER A 396 1.72 27.47 -24.59
CA SER A 396 2.67 28.58 -24.47
C SER A 396 3.75 28.29 -23.42
N VAL A 397 3.36 27.76 -22.25
CA VAL A 397 4.30 27.37 -21.19
C VAL A 397 5.14 26.14 -21.59
N GLY A 398 4.53 25.15 -22.25
CA GLY A 398 5.25 24.00 -22.77
C GLY A 398 6.30 24.38 -23.83
N SER A 399 5.97 25.32 -24.70
CA SER A 399 6.91 25.84 -25.70
C SER A 399 8.10 26.55 -25.04
N LEU A 400 7.86 27.31 -23.97
CA LEU A 400 8.91 27.97 -23.20
C LEU A 400 9.88 26.94 -22.58
N LEU A 401 9.36 25.88 -21.95
CA LEU A 401 10.16 24.80 -21.37
C LEU A 401 11.03 24.05 -22.41
N LEU A 402 10.52 23.91 -23.64
CA LEU A 402 11.27 23.25 -24.71
C LEU A 402 12.36 24.16 -25.30
N GLN A 403 12.15 25.47 -25.30
CA GLN A 403 13.11 26.45 -25.82
C GLN A 403 14.26 26.72 -24.83
N ASP A 404 13.96 26.78 -23.53
CA ASP A 404 14.94 26.97 -22.48
C ASP A 404 14.80 25.90 -21.37
N PRO A 405 15.57 24.80 -21.45
CA PRO A 405 15.57 23.75 -20.44
C PRO A 405 16.06 24.19 -19.05
N SER A 406 16.69 25.37 -18.95
CA SER A 406 17.15 25.94 -17.68
C SER A 406 16.07 26.77 -16.97
N CYS A 407 14.99 27.12 -17.67
CA CYS A 407 13.82 27.79 -17.11
C CYS A 407 12.97 26.81 -16.29
N SER A 408 12.50 27.23 -15.11
CA SER A 408 11.59 26.45 -14.26
C SER A 408 10.32 27.25 -13.96
N PRO A 409 9.41 27.40 -14.94
CA PRO A 409 8.24 28.26 -14.82
C PRO A 409 7.11 27.59 -14.03
N SER A 410 7.40 27.15 -12.80
CA SER A 410 6.51 26.30 -12.01
C SER A 410 5.24 27.00 -11.58
N LEU A 411 5.28 28.32 -11.35
CA LEU A 411 4.08 29.09 -11.01
C LEU A 411 3.20 29.30 -12.24
N THR A 412 3.82 29.59 -13.39
CA THR A 412 3.08 29.77 -14.66
C THR A 412 2.47 28.45 -15.14
N ALA A 413 3.19 27.34 -15.00
CA ALA A 413 2.68 25.99 -15.25
C ALA A 413 1.51 25.63 -14.32
N ALA A 414 1.60 25.98 -13.02
CA ALA A 414 0.51 25.79 -12.07
C ALA A 414 -0.74 26.60 -12.45
N ARG A 415 -0.57 27.85 -12.93
CA ARG A 415 -1.67 28.69 -13.41
C ARG A 415 -2.37 28.10 -14.63
N ALA A 416 -1.59 27.70 -15.64
CA ALA A 416 -2.12 27.10 -16.86
C ALA A 416 -2.89 25.80 -16.56
N ALA A 417 -2.40 25.00 -15.60
CA ALA A 417 -3.07 23.80 -15.16
C ALA A 417 -4.31 24.07 -14.28
N ASP A 418 -4.33 25.15 -13.47
CA ASP A 418 -5.55 25.61 -12.77
C ASP A 418 -6.64 26.05 -13.75
N ALA A 419 -6.27 26.76 -14.83
CA ALA A 419 -7.19 27.12 -15.91
C ALA A 419 -7.77 25.85 -16.59
N ALA A 420 -6.93 24.85 -16.85
CA ALA A 420 -7.37 23.56 -17.37
C ALA A 420 -8.33 22.83 -16.42
N LEU A 421 -8.07 22.83 -15.11
CA LEU A 421 -8.96 22.24 -14.10
C LEU A 421 -10.35 22.89 -14.13
N ARG A 422 -10.41 24.22 -14.15
CA ARG A 422 -11.67 24.99 -14.22
C ARG A 422 -12.43 24.71 -15.52
N ALA A 423 -11.75 24.66 -16.66
CA ALA A 423 -12.39 24.34 -17.94
C ALA A 423 -12.94 22.90 -17.98
N THR A 424 -12.23 21.97 -17.34
CA THR A 424 -12.63 20.55 -17.24
C THR A 424 -13.89 20.37 -16.39
N LEU A 425 -14.03 21.16 -15.32
CA LEU A 425 -15.20 21.16 -14.46
C LEU A 425 -16.52 21.37 -15.22
N ALA A 426 -16.55 22.36 -16.13
CA ALA A 426 -17.74 22.63 -16.94
C ALA A 426 -18.08 21.50 -17.92
N ALA A 427 -17.07 20.81 -18.45
CA ALA A 427 -17.27 19.65 -19.33
C ALA A 427 -17.90 18.46 -18.58
N ILE A 428 -17.51 18.21 -17.33
CA ILE A 428 -18.06 17.14 -16.48
C ILE A 428 -19.50 17.46 -16.07
N ALA A 429 -19.79 18.73 -15.75
CA ALA A 429 -21.15 19.19 -15.50
C ALA A 429 -22.05 18.91 -16.71
N LEU A 430 -21.56 19.21 -17.92
CA LEU A 430 -22.27 18.99 -19.17
C LEU A 430 -22.50 17.50 -19.46
N GLU A 431 -21.49 16.63 -19.25
CA GLU A 431 -21.63 15.17 -19.36
C GLU A 431 -22.69 14.62 -18.40
N SER A 432 -22.65 15.10 -17.15
CA SER A 432 -23.59 14.67 -16.12
C SER A 432 -25.03 15.07 -16.46
N LEU A 433 -25.24 16.31 -16.91
CA LEU A 433 -26.54 16.80 -17.38
C LEU A 433 -27.06 16.00 -18.59
N ALA A 434 -26.20 15.69 -19.55
CA ALA A 434 -26.55 14.85 -20.70
C ALA A 434 -27.01 13.44 -20.27
N GLY A 435 -26.31 12.83 -19.31
CA GLY A 435 -26.70 11.55 -18.73
C GLY A 435 -28.07 11.60 -18.05
N VAL A 436 -28.31 12.62 -17.22
CA VAL A 436 -29.61 12.83 -16.55
C VAL A 436 -30.73 13.03 -17.56
N ALA A 437 -30.53 13.87 -18.58
CA ALA A 437 -31.54 14.13 -19.61
C ALA A 437 -32.02 12.85 -20.30
N VAL A 438 -31.08 12.01 -20.74
CA VAL A 438 -31.40 10.74 -21.41
C VAL A 438 -32.10 9.77 -20.46
N LEU A 439 -31.62 9.65 -19.21
CA LEU A 439 -32.26 8.79 -18.22
C LEU A 439 -33.70 9.21 -17.91
N ARG A 440 -33.97 10.51 -17.82
CA ARG A 440 -35.33 11.05 -17.60
C ARG A 440 -36.25 10.81 -18.79
N MET A 441 -35.75 10.95 -20.02
CA MET A 441 -36.53 10.60 -21.21
C MET A 441 -36.96 9.13 -21.23
N LEU A 442 -36.10 8.23 -20.73
CA LEU A 442 -36.38 6.80 -20.67
C LEU A 442 -37.37 6.40 -19.57
N GLU A 443 -37.56 7.23 -18.54
CA GLU A 443 -38.51 7.00 -17.44
C GLU A 443 -39.94 7.41 -17.79
N GLY A 444 -40.13 8.36 -18.71
CA GLY A 444 -41.44 8.91 -19.07
C GLY A 444 -42.05 9.83 -17.98
N PRO A 445 -43.21 10.47 -18.24
CA PRO A 445 -43.86 11.34 -17.26
C PRO A 445 -44.37 10.54 -16.04
N PRO A 446 -44.35 11.12 -14.82
CA PRO A 446 -44.82 10.43 -13.63
C PRO A 446 -46.31 10.08 -13.74
N ALA A 447 -46.70 8.89 -13.25
CA ALA A 447 -48.11 8.49 -13.17
C ALA A 447 -48.89 9.47 -12.26
N PRO A 448 -50.14 9.85 -12.60
CA PRO A 448 -50.93 10.75 -11.77
C PRO A 448 -51.17 10.15 -10.39
N ALA A 449 -51.05 10.97 -9.35
CA ALA A 449 -51.20 10.55 -7.96
C ALA A 449 -52.56 9.87 -7.74
N ALA A 450 -52.53 8.64 -7.22
CA ALA A 450 -53.73 7.98 -6.73
C ALA A 450 -54.27 8.73 -5.49
N PRO A 451 -55.61 8.85 -5.32
CA PRO A 451 -56.16 9.54 -4.16
C PRO A 451 -55.77 8.82 -2.87
N ALA A 452 -55.35 9.60 -1.88
CA ALA A 452 -54.86 9.13 -0.58
C ALA A 452 -55.90 8.21 0.09
N ALA A 453 -55.49 7.00 0.43
CA ALA A 453 -56.22 6.10 1.32
C ALA A 453 -55.73 6.31 2.76
N ASP A 454 -56.67 6.48 3.68
CA ASP A 454 -56.46 6.71 5.12
C ASP A 454 -55.53 5.67 5.78
N PRO A 455 -54.68 6.08 6.74
CA PRO A 455 -53.87 5.14 7.50
C PRO A 455 -54.63 4.66 8.75
N THR A 456 -54.87 3.36 8.85
CA THR A 456 -55.09 2.68 10.14
C THR A 456 -53.81 1.97 10.58
N PRO A 457 -53.43 2.05 11.87
CA PRO A 457 -52.20 1.42 12.37
C PRO A 457 -52.48 0.01 12.89
N GLN A 458 -51.66 -0.97 12.50
CA GLN A 458 -51.55 -2.22 13.27
C GLN A 458 -50.17 -2.90 13.10
N GLU A 459 -49.40 -2.75 14.19
CA GLU A 459 -48.61 -3.74 14.93
C GLU A 459 -47.70 -4.77 14.25
N ALA A 460 -46.52 -4.87 14.88
CA ALA A 460 -45.44 -5.81 14.64
C ALA A 460 -45.79 -7.26 14.99
N ASN A 461 -45.17 -8.21 14.29
CA ASN A 461 -44.65 -9.39 14.98
C ASN A 461 -43.48 -10.07 14.27
N ALA A 462 -42.48 -10.45 15.06
CA ALA A 462 -41.37 -11.30 14.69
C ALA A 462 -41.75 -12.78 14.89
N GLY A 463 -41.22 -13.69 14.06
CA GLY A 463 -41.43 -15.13 14.25
C GLY A 463 -40.60 -16.00 13.30
N LYS A 464 -39.81 -16.91 13.90
CA LYS A 464 -38.84 -17.86 13.32
C LYS A 464 -39.46 -18.99 12.48
N GLY A 465 -38.65 -19.67 11.65
CA GLY A 465 -38.81 -21.14 11.40
C GLY A 465 -38.42 -21.72 10.03
N ALA A 466 -37.22 -22.31 9.96
CA ALA A 466 -36.76 -23.55 9.28
C ALA A 466 -37.30 -24.07 7.91
N ASP A 467 -36.31 -24.40 7.04
CA ASP A 467 -36.16 -25.51 6.07
C ASP A 467 -37.37 -26.23 5.44
N ASN A 468 -37.44 -26.25 4.09
CA ASN A 468 -37.24 -27.50 3.32
C ASN A 468 -37.00 -27.30 1.79
N LYS A 469 -36.38 -28.33 1.20
CA LYS A 469 -35.80 -28.51 -0.14
C LYS A 469 -36.75 -28.47 -1.37
N LYS A 470 -36.08 -28.16 -2.51
CA LYS A 470 -36.20 -28.68 -3.90
C LYS A 470 -37.40 -28.28 -4.79
N GLY A 471 -37.03 -27.61 -5.90
CA GLY A 471 -37.36 -28.03 -7.26
C GLY A 471 -38.57 -27.34 -7.91
N GLY A 472 -38.35 -26.70 -9.06
CA GLY A 472 -39.44 -26.34 -9.97
C GLY A 472 -39.22 -25.04 -10.72
N ASP A 473 -38.50 -25.13 -11.83
CA ASP A 473 -38.40 -24.13 -12.87
C ASP A 473 -39.81 -23.82 -13.44
N LYS A 474 -40.35 -22.64 -13.13
CA LYS A 474 -41.52 -22.06 -13.83
C LYS A 474 -41.32 -20.55 -13.97
N LYS A 475 -40.70 -20.21 -15.10
CA LYS A 475 -40.72 -18.90 -15.75
C LYS A 475 -42.17 -18.40 -15.82
N LYS A 476 -42.50 -17.39 -15.01
CA LYS A 476 -43.76 -16.66 -15.08
C LYS A 476 -43.42 -15.27 -15.62
N ASP A 477 -43.61 -15.10 -16.92
CA ASP A 477 -43.50 -13.82 -17.60
C ASP A 477 -44.54 -12.84 -17.02
N LYS A 478 -44.11 -12.08 -16.01
CA LYS A 478 -44.80 -10.85 -15.59
C LYS A 478 -44.11 -9.70 -16.30
N LYS A 479 -44.62 -9.35 -17.49
CA LYS A 479 -44.45 -8.02 -18.10
C LYS A 479 -45.12 -7.01 -17.15
N GLY A 480 -44.40 -6.61 -16.11
CA GLY A 480 -44.71 -5.44 -15.29
C GLY A 480 -43.91 -4.27 -15.81
N ALA A 481 -44.57 -3.11 -15.97
CA ALA A 481 -43.99 -1.85 -16.42
C ALA A 481 -42.60 -1.60 -15.76
N GLY A 482 -41.55 -1.64 -16.58
CA GLY A 482 -40.17 -1.58 -16.11
C GLY A 482 -39.76 -0.16 -15.78
N GLY A 483 -39.89 0.23 -14.51
CA GLY A 483 -39.21 1.43 -14.00
C GLY A 483 -37.70 1.30 -14.16
N VAL A 484 -37.03 2.41 -14.51
CA VAL A 484 -35.58 2.46 -14.63
C VAL A 484 -34.95 2.23 -13.26
N VAL A 485 -34.25 1.11 -13.08
CA VAL A 485 -33.50 0.80 -11.85
C VAL A 485 -32.03 1.09 -12.11
N LEU A 486 -31.55 2.18 -11.53
CA LEU A 486 -30.16 2.61 -11.61
C LEU A 486 -29.27 1.88 -10.59
N GLY A 487 -27.96 1.88 -10.86
CA GLY A 487 -26.94 1.59 -9.87
C GLY A 487 -27.03 2.52 -8.67
N LYS A 488 -26.64 2.05 -7.48
CA LYS A 488 -26.76 2.88 -6.27
C LYS A 488 -25.89 4.13 -6.33
N GLY A 489 -24.68 4.02 -6.90
CA GLY A 489 -23.77 5.16 -7.05
C GLY A 489 -24.32 6.16 -8.07
N THR A 490 -24.72 5.69 -9.24
CA THR A 490 -25.30 6.54 -10.29
C THR A 490 -26.64 7.18 -9.90
N ALA A 491 -27.45 6.52 -9.07
CA ALA A 491 -28.66 7.11 -8.49
C ALA A 491 -28.38 8.32 -7.60
N LEU A 492 -27.32 8.26 -6.77
CA LEU A 492 -26.88 9.40 -5.95
C LEU A 492 -26.39 10.55 -6.82
N VAL A 493 -25.57 10.25 -7.84
CA VAL A 493 -25.07 11.26 -8.80
C VAL A 493 -26.22 11.96 -9.51
N ARG A 494 -27.21 11.19 -9.99
CA ARG A 494 -28.40 11.75 -10.63
C ARG A 494 -29.13 12.72 -9.70
N ALA A 495 -29.41 12.28 -8.47
CA ALA A 495 -30.13 13.10 -7.50
C ALA A 495 -29.38 14.41 -7.19
N PHE A 496 -28.05 14.34 -7.08
CA PHE A 496 -27.21 15.52 -6.87
C PHE A 496 -27.31 16.50 -8.05
N VAL A 497 -27.16 16.02 -9.29
CA VAL A 497 -27.19 16.87 -10.49
C VAL A 497 -28.55 17.53 -10.67
N GLU A 498 -29.64 16.79 -10.43
CA GLU A 498 -31.01 17.30 -10.51
C GLU A 498 -31.28 18.36 -9.42
N GLY A 499 -30.83 18.12 -8.20
CA GLY A 499 -30.94 19.09 -7.10
C GLY A 499 -30.18 20.38 -7.39
N ALA A 500 -28.97 20.27 -7.97
CA ALA A 500 -28.17 21.42 -8.37
C ALA A 500 -28.80 22.21 -9.54
N ALA A 501 -29.33 21.51 -10.55
CA ALA A 501 -29.96 22.14 -11.72
C ALA A 501 -31.25 22.91 -11.37
N ALA A 502 -31.97 22.52 -10.31
CA ALA A 502 -33.23 23.15 -9.89
C ALA A 502 -33.07 24.46 -9.07
N GLY A 503 -31.83 24.93 -8.80
CA GLY A 503 -31.57 26.29 -8.33
C GLY A 503 -31.69 26.60 -6.82
N GLY A 504 -31.64 25.62 -5.91
CA GLY A 504 -31.76 25.87 -4.47
C GLY A 504 -30.43 25.79 -3.68
N PRO A 505 -29.84 26.90 -3.18
CA PRO A 505 -28.83 26.83 -2.13
C PRO A 505 -29.53 26.52 -0.79
N GLY A 506 -29.70 25.23 -0.48
CA GLY A 506 -30.21 24.77 0.82
C GLY A 506 -31.26 23.65 0.80
N SER A 507 -31.67 23.11 -0.36
CA SER A 507 -32.60 21.98 -0.42
C SER A 507 -31.98 20.73 -1.05
N VAL A 508 -31.06 20.09 -0.32
CA VAL A 508 -30.78 18.66 -0.50
C VAL A 508 -30.92 18.02 0.88
N LEU A 509 -32.13 17.53 1.16
CA LEU A 509 -32.48 16.83 2.41
C LEU A 509 -32.57 15.30 2.15
N PRO A 510 -32.51 14.46 3.20
CA PRO A 510 -31.93 13.12 3.16
C PRO A 510 -32.79 12.12 2.37
N VAL A 511 -32.12 11.27 1.58
CA VAL A 511 -32.75 10.15 0.88
C VAL A 511 -33.06 9.04 1.89
N THR A 512 -34.24 9.09 2.51
CA THR A 512 -35.00 7.86 2.80
C THR A 512 -35.76 7.45 1.52
N PRO A 513 -36.00 6.16 1.27
CA PRO A 513 -36.60 5.67 0.02
C PRO A 513 -38.12 5.91 -0.06
N ALA A 514 -38.59 7.13 0.24
CA ALA A 514 -39.98 7.53 0.17
C ALA A 514 -40.11 8.81 -0.69
N GLU A 515 -40.88 8.66 -1.77
CA GLU A 515 -41.37 9.62 -2.78
C GLU A 515 -40.49 10.83 -3.19
N PRO A 516 -40.11 10.95 -4.48
CA PRO A 516 -39.48 12.17 -4.99
C PRO A 516 -40.49 13.34 -4.95
N PRO A 517 -40.04 14.57 -4.66
CA PRO A 517 -40.91 15.73 -4.74
C PRO A 517 -41.51 15.85 -6.16
N ALA A 518 -42.74 16.38 -6.25
CA ALA A 518 -43.43 16.58 -7.51
C ALA A 518 -42.71 17.63 -8.36
N VAL A 519 -41.76 17.19 -9.21
CA VAL A 519 -41.09 18.08 -10.17
C VAL A 519 -41.41 17.63 -11.59
N ALA A 520 -42.61 18.00 -12.04
CA ALA A 520 -43.17 17.63 -13.33
C ALA A 520 -42.72 18.53 -14.50
N SER A 521 -41.75 19.45 -14.34
CA SER A 521 -41.24 20.32 -15.44
C SER A 521 -39.74 20.19 -15.78
N LEU A 522 -38.96 19.40 -15.03
CA LEU A 522 -37.48 19.44 -15.13
C LEU A 522 -36.87 18.90 -16.43
N ALA A 523 -37.57 18.08 -17.24
CA ALA A 523 -36.95 17.48 -18.44
C ALA A 523 -36.59 18.53 -19.52
N ALA A 524 -37.29 19.67 -19.57
CA ALA A 524 -36.97 20.79 -20.45
C ALA A 524 -36.22 21.92 -19.71
N ASP A 525 -36.46 22.11 -18.41
CA ASP A 525 -35.84 23.17 -17.61
C ASP A 525 -34.38 22.85 -17.18
N CYS A 526 -33.96 21.58 -17.18
CA CYS A 526 -32.60 21.16 -16.78
C CYS A 526 -31.50 21.46 -17.81
N LEU A 527 -31.83 21.78 -19.06
CA LEU A 527 -30.87 21.82 -20.18
C LEU A 527 -30.46 23.25 -20.61
N GLY A 528 -30.71 24.24 -19.76
CA GLY A 528 -30.35 25.64 -20.02
C GLY A 528 -28.97 26.08 -19.50
N PRO A 529 -28.46 27.24 -19.95
CA PRO A 529 -27.18 27.80 -19.48
C PRO A 529 -27.16 28.11 -17.98
N GLN A 530 -28.31 28.40 -17.37
CA GLN A 530 -28.44 28.61 -15.93
C GLN A 530 -28.22 27.30 -15.14
N SER A 531 -28.78 26.19 -15.63
CA SER A 531 -28.64 24.87 -15.03
C SER A 531 -27.19 24.38 -15.14
N LEU A 532 -26.51 24.62 -16.27
CA LEU A 532 -25.08 24.34 -16.42
C LEU A 532 -24.24 25.14 -15.43
N ALA A 533 -24.51 26.44 -15.27
CA ALA A 533 -23.79 27.28 -14.31
C ALA A 533 -24.00 26.80 -12.87
N ALA A 534 -25.22 26.43 -12.50
CA ALA A 534 -25.56 25.92 -11.17
C ALA A 534 -24.87 24.57 -10.87
N VAL A 535 -24.90 23.62 -11.81
CA VAL A 535 -24.22 22.32 -11.66
C VAL A 535 -22.70 22.49 -11.64
N THR A 536 -22.15 23.38 -12.49
CA THR A 536 -20.71 23.70 -12.48
C THR A 536 -20.27 24.27 -11.13
N ALA A 537 -21.06 25.17 -10.54
CA ALA A 537 -20.80 25.70 -9.20
C ALA A 537 -20.93 24.62 -8.11
N ALA A 538 -21.93 23.74 -8.21
CA ALA A 538 -22.12 22.63 -7.28
C ALA A 538 -20.97 21.61 -7.35
N LEU A 539 -20.34 21.43 -8.51
CA LEU A 539 -19.20 20.54 -8.72
C LEU A 539 -17.84 21.21 -8.41
N ASP A 540 -17.78 22.47 -7.96
CA ASP A 540 -16.51 23.14 -7.65
C ASP A 540 -15.73 22.35 -6.56
N PRO A 541 -14.59 21.72 -6.92
CA PRO A 541 -13.88 20.83 -6.01
C PRO A 541 -13.21 21.56 -4.82
N LEU A 542 -13.07 22.88 -4.89
CA LEU A 542 -12.41 23.68 -3.86
C LEU A 542 -13.41 24.33 -2.89
N HIS A 543 -14.61 24.70 -3.35
CA HIS A 543 -15.53 25.55 -2.56
C HIS A 543 -16.90 24.92 -2.28
N SER A 544 -17.27 23.81 -2.92
CA SER A 544 -18.60 23.22 -2.75
C SER A 544 -18.68 22.27 -1.55
N ALA A 545 -19.31 22.73 -0.46
CA ALA A 545 -19.61 21.87 0.68
C ALA A 545 -20.60 20.74 0.34
N VAL A 546 -21.49 20.97 -0.63
CA VAL A 546 -22.47 19.97 -1.09
C VAL A 546 -21.75 18.84 -1.85
N LEU A 547 -20.73 19.17 -2.64
CA LEU A 547 -19.86 18.17 -3.28
C LEU A 547 -19.10 17.35 -2.24
N ASP A 548 -18.56 17.98 -1.20
CA ASP A 548 -17.85 17.25 -0.14
C ASP A 548 -18.76 16.22 0.54
N GLN A 549 -20.02 16.59 0.82
CA GLN A 549 -21.02 15.65 1.34
C GLN A 549 -21.33 14.52 0.34
N MET A 550 -21.56 14.85 -0.93
CA MET A 550 -21.78 13.86 -1.99
C MET A 550 -20.63 12.86 -2.12
N MET A 551 -19.37 13.34 -2.04
CA MET A 551 -18.18 12.50 -2.11
C MET A 551 -18.12 11.50 -0.94
N VAL A 552 -18.55 11.91 0.26
CA VAL A 552 -18.65 11.02 1.42
C VAL A 552 -19.74 9.96 1.21
N GLU A 553 -20.91 10.35 0.70
CA GLU A 553 -22.01 9.42 0.41
C GLU A 553 -21.64 8.43 -0.71
N LEU A 554 -20.99 8.90 -1.78
CA LEU A 554 -20.48 8.05 -2.85
C LEU A 554 -19.44 7.06 -2.33
N ARG A 555 -18.50 7.52 -1.50
CA ARG A 555 -17.52 6.64 -0.86
C ARG A 555 -18.19 5.57 -0.02
N SER A 556 -19.17 5.95 0.81
CA SER A 556 -19.96 5.00 1.61
C SER A 556 -20.71 3.99 0.73
N CYS A 557 -21.28 4.44 -0.39
CA CYS A 557 -21.93 3.54 -1.36
C CYS A 557 -20.92 2.58 -2.00
N VAL A 558 -19.76 3.07 -2.41
CA VAL A 558 -18.67 2.26 -2.99
C VAL A 558 -18.17 1.26 -1.96
N GLU A 559 -17.91 1.67 -0.72
CA GLU A 559 -17.49 0.81 0.39
C GLU A 559 -18.54 -0.26 0.72
N ALA A 560 -19.83 0.11 0.79
CA ALA A 560 -20.93 -0.83 1.04
C ALA A 560 -21.10 -1.86 -0.11
N ASN A 561 -20.82 -1.44 -1.36
CA ASN A 561 -20.82 -2.34 -2.50
C ASN A 561 -19.54 -3.21 -2.53
N GLN A 562 -18.40 -2.67 -2.12
CA GLN A 562 -17.14 -3.43 -1.94
C GLN A 562 -17.24 -4.46 -0.81
N ALA A 563 -18.00 -4.19 0.26
CA ALA A 563 -18.28 -5.14 1.33
C ALA A 563 -19.04 -6.41 0.86
N ARG A 564 -19.64 -6.39 -0.34
CA ARG A 564 -20.23 -7.57 -0.99
C ARG A 564 -19.23 -8.39 -1.82
N ARG A 565 -17.99 -7.93 -1.98
CA ARG A 565 -16.94 -8.73 -2.63
C ARG A 565 -16.63 -9.93 -1.73
N LYS A 566 -16.47 -11.10 -2.36
CA LYS A 566 -15.97 -12.27 -1.64
C LYS A 566 -14.56 -11.94 -1.13
N PRO A 567 -14.30 -12.02 0.20
CA PRO A 567 -12.97 -11.88 0.73
C PRO A 567 -12.01 -12.83 0.01
N LYS A 568 -10.86 -12.33 -0.43
CA LYS A 568 -9.88 -13.09 -1.20
C LYS A 568 -8.48 -12.85 -0.65
N VAL A 569 -7.72 -13.94 -0.49
CA VAL A 569 -6.30 -13.89 -0.14
C VAL A 569 -5.47 -13.37 -1.31
N ALA A 570 -4.42 -12.60 -1.03
CA ALA A 570 -3.52 -12.07 -2.05
C ALA A 570 -2.99 -13.20 -2.96
N LYS A 571 -2.86 -12.91 -4.26
CA LYS A 571 -2.39 -13.89 -5.26
C LYS A 571 -1.02 -14.44 -4.86
N GLY A 572 -0.92 -15.76 -4.71
CA GLY A 572 0.31 -16.45 -4.32
C GLY A 572 0.58 -16.49 -2.81
N ALA A 573 -0.33 -15.99 -1.97
CA ALA A 573 -0.37 -16.22 -0.54
C ALA A 573 -1.50 -17.22 -0.19
N ARG A 574 -1.49 -17.74 1.04
CA ARG A 574 -2.50 -18.70 1.52
C ARG A 574 -2.67 -18.64 3.04
N ASP A 575 -3.88 -18.94 3.48
CA ASP A 575 -4.15 -19.25 4.89
C ASP A 575 -3.82 -20.72 5.16
N PHE A 576 -3.48 -21.02 6.41
CA PHE A 576 -3.18 -22.37 6.89
C PHE A 576 -4.27 -22.83 7.84
N MET A 577 -4.83 -24.00 7.59
CA MET A 577 -5.84 -24.60 8.46
C MET A 577 -5.22 -25.12 9.76
N PRO A 578 -5.99 -25.27 10.85
CA PRO A 578 -5.45 -25.69 12.15
C PRO A 578 -4.66 -27.01 12.12
N ASP A 579 -5.11 -28.00 11.34
CA ASP A 579 -4.41 -29.28 11.14
C ASP A 579 -3.06 -29.06 10.44
N GLN A 580 -3.01 -28.19 9.44
CA GLN A 580 -1.78 -27.83 8.75
C GLN A 580 -0.81 -27.09 9.67
N MET A 581 -1.32 -26.20 10.54
CA MET A 581 -0.49 -25.49 11.52
C MET A 581 0.14 -26.43 12.54
N ALA A 582 -0.60 -27.41 13.07
CA ALA A 582 -0.05 -28.41 13.98
C ALA A 582 1.13 -29.19 13.35
N ILE A 583 0.99 -29.55 12.07
CA ILE A 583 2.05 -30.24 11.31
C ILE A 583 3.25 -29.33 11.08
N ARG A 584 3.01 -28.04 10.78
CA ARG A 584 4.06 -27.04 10.58
C ARG A 584 4.85 -26.81 11.87
N GLU A 585 4.18 -26.64 12.99
CA GLU A 585 4.81 -26.49 14.30
C GLU A 585 5.67 -27.70 14.66
N ALA A 586 5.18 -28.92 14.42
CA ALA A 586 5.98 -30.13 14.62
C ALA A 586 7.27 -30.13 13.80
N ALA A 587 7.20 -29.76 12.52
CA ALA A 587 8.39 -29.67 11.66
C ALA A 587 9.35 -28.55 12.10
N PHE A 588 8.83 -27.37 12.45
CA PHE A 588 9.65 -26.28 12.99
C PHE A 588 10.34 -26.66 14.29
N ASN A 589 9.67 -27.42 15.15
CA ASN A 589 10.26 -27.92 16.40
C ASN A 589 11.41 -28.89 16.14
N ILE A 590 11.26 -29.82 15.19
CA ILE A 590 12.34 -30.73 14.77
C ILE A 590 13.56 -29.93 14.31
N ILE A 591 13.34 -29.02 13.36
CA ILE A 591 14.40 -28.17 12.77
C ILE A 591 15.09 -27.31 13.82
N THR A 592 14.30 -26.64 14.67
CA THR A 592 14.81 -25.80 15.76
C THR A 592 15.61 -26.62 16.77
N SER A 593 15.21 -27.88 17.04
CA SER A 593 15.97 -28.76 17.93
C SER A 593 17.36 -29.06 17.38
N VAL A 594 17.48 -29.32 16.06
CA VAL A 594 18.78 -29.57 15.42
C VAL A 594 19.63 -28.31 15.44
N PHE A 595 19.06 -27.14 15.08
CA PHE A 595 19.79 -25.87 15.16
C PHE A 595 20.33 -25.58 16.57
N LYS A 596 19.52 -25.81 17.61
CA LYS A 596 19.93 -25.64 19.01
C LYS A 596 20.96 -26.70 19.45
N ARG A 597 20.85 -27.94 18.98
CA ARG A 597 21.82 -29.02 19.22
C ARG A 597 23.21 -28.64 18.71
N HIS A 598 23.26 -27.89 17.61
CA HIS A 598 24.48 -27.32 17.05
C HIS A 598 24.88 -25.97 17.66
N GLY A 599 24.23 -25.52 18.74
CA GLY A 599 24.59 -24.30 19.48
C GLY A 599 24.36 -23.00 18.70
N ALA A 600 23.46 -22.99 17.71
CA ALA A 600 23.12 -21.76 17.00
C ALA A 600 22.19 -20.86 17.82
N VAL A 601 22.47 -19.56 17.80
CA VAL A 601 21.61 -18.53 18.40
C VAL A 601 20.50 -18.12 17.43
N SER A 602 19.35 -17.69 17.96
CA SER A 602 18.27 -17.16 17.11
C SER A 602 18.39 -15.64 16.97
N ILE A 603 18.16 -15.13 15.77
CA ILE A 603 17.97 -13.70 15.51
C ILE A 603 16.66 -13.49 14.75
N ASP A 604 16.17 -12.26 14.75
CA ASP A 604 15.11 -11.83 13.85
C ASP A 604 15.44 -10.45 13.27
N THR A 605 14.97 -10.19 12.05
CA THR A 605 15.13 -8.92 11.35
C THR A 605 13.77 -8.38 10.94
N PRO A 606 13.63 -7.07 10.72
CA PRO A 606 12.40 -6.50 10.17
C PRO A 606 11.98 -7.20 8.87
N VAL A 607 10.66 -7.23 8.61
CA VAL A 607 10.10 -7.85 7.39
C VAL A 607 10.45 -7.08 6.12
N PHE A 608 10.70 -5.77 6.25
CA PHE A 608 11.17 -4.88 5.22
C PHE A 608 12.57 -4.37 5.54
N GLU A 609 13.37 -4.18 4.51
CA GLU A 609 14.69 -3.55 4.56
C GLU A 609 14.65 -2.26 3.74
N LEU A 610 15.64 -1.38 3.91
CA LEU A 610 15.86 -0.27 2.97
C LEU A 610 16.03 -0.86 1.56
N ARG A 611 15.39 -0.24 0.56
CA ARG A 611 15.44 -0.71 -0.83
C ARG A 611 16.87 -0.89 -1.33
N GLU A 612 17.76 0.04 -0.98
CA GLU A 612 19.19 -0.01 -1.33
C GLU A 612 19.93 -1.21 -0.72
N THR A 613 19.49 -1.73 0.43
CA THR A 613 20.07 -2.92 1.06
C THR A 613 19.91 -4.15 0.17
N LEU A 614 18.77 -4.26 -0.53
CA LEU A 614 18.42 -5.41 -1.35
C LEU A 614 18.84 -5.25 -2.82
N MET A 615 19.00 -4.02 -3.29
CA MET A 615 19.34 -3.75 -4.69
C MET A 615 20.76 -4.22 -5.05
N GLY A 616 20.89 -4.87 -6.21
CA GLY A 616 22.19 -5.30 -6.76
C GLY A 616 22.77 -6.57 -6.12
N LYS A 617 22.06 -7.23 -5.20
CA LYS A 617 22.53 -8.45 -4.51
C LYS A 617 22.07 -9.76 -5.18
N TYR A 618 20.94 -9.70 -5.88
CA TYR A 618 20.25 -10.88 -6.40
C TYR A 618 20.29 -11.01 -7.93
N GLY A 619 21.12 -10.23 -8.63
CA GLY A 619 21.17 -10.27 -10.09
C GLY A 619 19.81 -9.94 -10.73
N GLU A 620 19.37 -10.77 -11.68
CA GLU A 620 18.08 -10.62 -12.38
C GLU A 620 16.86 -10.74 -11.45
N ASP A 621 16.98 -11.51 -10.37
CA ASP A 621 15.91 -11.72 -9.40
C ASP A 621 15.55 -10.46 -8.59
N SER A 622 16.41 -9.43 -8.64
CA SER A 622 16.14 -8.12 -8.01
C SER A 622 14.83 -7.49 -8.53
N LYS A 623 14.39 -7.83 -9.75
CA LYS A 623 13.12 -7.35 -10.34
C LYS A 623 11.88 -7.95 -9.66
N LEU A 624 12.06 -9.03 -8.91
CA LEU A 624 10.99 -9.79 -8.25
C LEU A 624 10.76 -9.33 -6.80
N ILE A 625 11.41 -8.27 -6.36
CA ILE A 625 11.25 -7.72 -5.01
C ILE A 625 9.91 -6.97 -4.88
N TYR A 626 9.26 -7.08 -3.72
CA TYR A 626 8.10 -6.27 -3.35
C TYR A 626 8.55 -4.93 -2.75
N ASP A 627 8.28 -3.84 -3.46
CA ASP A 627 8.48 -2.49 -2.93
C ASP A 627 7.24 -2.01 -2.17
N LEU A 628 7.45 -1.32 -1.05
CA LEU A 628 6.40 -0.61 -0.35
C LEU A 628 6.06 0.70 -1.10
N ALA A 629 4.82 1.17 -0.95
CA ALA A 629 4.43 2.44 -1.52
C ALA A 629 5.22 3.59 -0.86
N ASP A 630 5.68 4.54 -1.68
CA ASP A 630 6.32 5.74 -1.17
C ASP A 630 5.29 6.61 -0.44
N GLN A 631 5.52 6.80 0.86
CA GLN A 631 4.69 7.60 1.74
C GLN A 631 5.42 8.85 2.23
N GLY A 632 6.45 9.33 1.53
CA GLY A 632 7.22 10.54 1.85
C GLY A 632 8.34 10.29 2.87
N GLY A 633 8.82 9.05 2.97
CA GLY A 633 9.87 8.63 3.89
C GLY A 633 10.94 7.78 3.19
N GLU A 634 11.55 6.86 3.92
CA GLU A 634 12.54 5.93 3.36
C GLU A 634 11.87 4.97 2.36
N LEU A 635 12.59 4.65 1.28
CA LEU A 635 12.14 3.64 0.32
C LEU A 635 12.41 2.25 0.90
N LEU A 636 11.35 1.48 1.11
CA LEU A 636 11.40 0.17 1.76
C LEU A 636 10.97 -0.93 0.79
N SER A 637 11.54 -2.11 0.99
CA SER A 637 11.22 -3.31 0.22
C SER A 637 11.13 -4.52 1.14
N LEU A 638 10.21 -5.44 0.88
CA LEU A 638 10.11 -6.69 1.64
C LEU A 638 11.33 -7.57 1.36
N ARG A 639 11.83 -8.24 2.40
CA ARG A 639 13.00 -9.13 2.29
C ARG A 639 12.73 -10.29 1.31
N TYR A 640 13.65 -10.47 0.36
CA TYR A 640 13.61 -11.53 -0.65
C TYR A 640 14.09 -12.88 -0.11
N ASP A 641 15.04 -12.83 0.83
CA ASP A 641 15.61 -13.95 1.57
C ASP A 641 15.97 -13.54 3.01
N LEU A 642 16.59 -14.43 3.79
CA LEU A 642 17.11 -14.14 5.14
C LEU A 642 18.63 -13.91 5.15
N THR A 643 19.35 -14.27 4.08
CA THR A 643 20.82 -14.12 3.96
C THR A 643 21.26 -12.66 3.88
N VAL A 644 20.65 -11.84 3.03
CA VAL A 644 21.04 -10.43 2.87
C VAL A 644 20.72 -9.62 4.13
N PRO A 645 19.53 -9.76 4.76
CA PRO A 645 19.27 -9.18 6.09
C PRO A 645 20.31 -9.59 7.14
N PHE A 646 20.78 -10.84 7.09
CA PHE A 646 21.83 -11.33 7.98
C PHE A 646 23.19 -10.69 7.69
N ALA A 647 23.59 -10.54 6.43
CA ALA A 647 24.84 -9.86 6.07
C ALA A 647 24.84 -8.39 6.54
N ARG A 648 23.71 -7.68 6.36
CA ARG A 648 23.50 -6.34 6.92
C ARG A 648 23.55 -6.36 8.45
N TYR A 649 22.95 -7.37 9.11
CA TYR A 649 22.99 -7.52 10.57
C TYR A 649 24.42 -7.64 11.10
N VAL A 650 25.24 -8.48 10.47
CA VAL A 650 26.65 -8.65 10.84
C VAL A 650 27.44 -7.35 10.65
N ALA A 651 27.24 -6.66 9.53
CA ALA A 651 27.92 -5.40 9.23
C ALA A 651 27.55 -4.27 10.21
N VAL A 652 26.26 -4.00 10.40
CA VAL A 652 25.77 -2.90 11.25
C VAL A 652 26.17 -3.09 12.72
N ASN A 653 26.13 -4.34 13.21
CA ASN A 653 26.48 -4.64 14.60
C ASN A 653 27.96 -4.99 14.80
N SER A 654 28.78 -4.94 13.75
CA SER A 654 30.21 -5.29 13.79
C SER A 654 30.47 -6.67 14.44
N VAL A 655 29.66 -7.66 14.09
CA VAL A 655 29.74 -9.00 14.68
C VAL A 655 30.98 -9.72 14.13
N GLY A 656 31.88 -10.14 15.02
CA GLY A 656 33.11 -10.83 14.64
C GLY A 656 32.88 -12.28 14.19
N ASN A 657 32.28 -13.10 15.06
CA ASN A 657 31.91 -14.49 14.79
C ASN A 657 30.50 -14.75 15.30
N ILE A 658 29.67 -15.44 14.53
CA ILE A 658 28.32 -15.82 14.93
C ILE A 658 27.88 -17.08 14.19
N LYS A 659 27.27 -18.01 14.93
CA LYS A 659 26.53 -19.16 14.39
C LYS A 659 25.06 -18.97 14.76
N ARG A 660 24.20 -18.80 13.76
CA ARG A 660 22.80 -18.43 13.97
C ARG A 660 21.83 -19.27 13.17
N TYR A 661 20.59 -19.30 13.63
CA TYR A 661 19.44 -19.70 12.82
C TYR A 661 18.38 -18.59 12.76
N HIS A 662 17.64 -18.54 11.66
CA HIS A 662 16.53 -17.61 11.46
C HIS A 662 15.41 -18.33 10.71
N ILE A 663 14.21 -18.37 11.29
CA ILE A 663 13.01 -18.93 10.67
C ILE A 663 12.04 -17.77 10.43
N GLY A 664 11.75 -17.48 9.17
CA GLY A 664 10.95 -16.32 8.82
C GLY A 664 10.31 -16.42 7.44
N LYS A 665 9.23 -15.67 7.25
CA LYS A 665 8.62 -15.50 5.92
C LYS A 665 9.47 -14.59 5.03
N VAL A 666 9.50 -14.91 3.74
CA VAL A 666 10.14 -14.12 2.68
C VAL A 666 9.17 -13.92 1.51
N TYR A 667 9.45 -12.90 0.70
CA TYR A 667 8.51 -12.40 -0.29
C TYR A 667 9.15 -12.28 -1.67
N ARG A 668 8.58 -13.00 -2.66
CA ARG A 668 9.07 -13.01 -4.04
C ARG A 668 7.91 -12.83 -4.99
N ARG A 669 7.95 -11.84 -5.89
CA ARG A 669 6.89 -11.54 -6.90
C ARG A 669 6.87 -12.53 -8.07
N ASP A 670 7.23 -13.76 -7.79
CA ASP A 670 7.31 -14.83 -8.76
C ASP A 670 5.94 -15.14 -9.38
N GLN A 671 5.92 -15.87 -10.50
CA GLN A 671 4.69 -16.41 -11.06
C GLN A 671 4.25 -17.62 -10.24
N PRO A 672 3.15 -17.52 -9.45
CA PRO A 672 2.81 -18.56 -8.49
C PRO A 672 2.36 -19.83 -9.21
N GLN A 673 2.87 -20.98 -8.76
CA GLN A 673 2.46 -22.31 -9.19
C GLN A 673 2.03 -23.09 -7.96
N MET A 674 0.74 -22.95 -7.59
CA MET A 674 0.20 -23.51 -6.34
C MET A 674 0.35 -25.03 -6.27
N THR A 675 0.20 -25.74 -7.39
CA THR A 675 0.34 -27.20 -7.50
C THR A 675 1.79 -27.68 -7.35
N ARG A 676 2.78 -26.80 -7.53
CA ARG A 676 4.21 -27.09 -7.44
C ARG A 676 4.89 -26.44 -6.23
N GLY A 677 4.10 -25.86 -5.32
CA GLY A 677 4.60 -25.24 -4.10
C GLY A 677 5.39 -23.95 -4.30
N ARG A 678 5.18 -23.24 -5.43
CA ARG A 678 5.84 -21.96 -5.71
C ARG A 678 4.89 -20.82 -5.33
N PHE A 679 5.17 -20.19 -4.19
CA PHE A 679 4.36 -19.13 -3.59
C PHE A 679 5.06 -17.77 -3.66
N ARG A 680 4.31 -16.70 -3.39
CA ARG A 680 4.83 -15.33 -3.29
C ARG A 680 5.18 -14.94 -1.85
N GLU A 681 4.52 -15.58 -0.89
CA GLU A 681 4.86 -15.56 0.53
C GLU A 681 5.10 -17.02 0.97
N PHE A 682 6.26 -17.28 1.57
CA PHE A 682 6.59 -18.60 2.11
C PHE A 682 7.69 -18.52 3.18
N PHE A 683 7.83 -19.57 3.98
CA PHE A 683 8.89 -19.64 4.99
C PHE A 683 10.23 -20.08 4.43
N GLN A 684 11.30 -19.52 4.97
CA GLN A 684 12.66 -20.05 4.92
C GLN A 684 13.12 -20.40 6.34
N CYS A 685 13.95 -21.44 6.46
CA CYS A 685 14.59 -21.83 7.71
C CYS A 685 16.09 -21.87 7.46
N ASP A 686 16.77 -20.81 7.87
CA ASP A 686 18.18 -20.59 7.54
C ASP A 686 19.08 -20.88 8.74
N PHE A 687 20.22 -21.51 8.49
CA PHE A 687 21.28 -21.74 9.45
C PHE A 687 22.61 -21.33 8.84
N ASP A 688 23.32 -20.43 9.52
CA ASP A 688 24.51 -19.78 8.97
C ASP A 688 25.60 -19.61 10.03
N VAL A 689 26.84 -19.75 9.57
CA VAL A 689 28.06 -19.53 10.34
C VAL A 689 28.87 -18.44 9.65
N ALA A 690 29.01 -17.30 10.30
CA ALA A 690 29.80 -16.17 9.83
C ALA A 690 30.98 -15.90 10.78
N GLY A 691 32.14 -15.59 10.23
CA GLY A 691 33.34 -15.28 10.99
C GLY A 691 34.60 -15.96 10.48
N ALA A 692 35.69 -15.87 11.25
CA ALA A 692 36.95 -16.54 10.95
C ALA A 692 36.97 -17.95 11.54
N TYR A 693 37.19 -18.95 10.69
CA TYR A 693 37.30 -20.36 11.07
C TYR A 693 38.27 -21.09 10.14
N ALA A 694 38.71 -22.28 10.56
CA ALA A 694 39.57 -23.13 9.73
C ALA A 694 38.82 -23.63 8.48
N THR A 695 39.57 -23.83 7.40
CA THR A 695 39.07 -24.24 6.09
C THR A 695 38.16 -25.46 6.19
N MET A 696 36.98 -25.37 5.57
CA MET A 696 35.94 -26.41 5.48
C MET A 696 35.29 -26.87 6.80
N VAL A 697 35.69 -26.32 7.96
CA VAL A 697 35.09 -26.73 9.25
C VAL A 697 33.62 -26.31 9.32
N ALA A 698 33.32 -25.03 9.09
CA ALA A 698 31.96 -24.52 9.13
C ALA A 698 31.09 -25.15 8.02
N ASP A 699 31.63 -25.34 6.82
CA ASP A 699 30.96 -25.97 5.67
C ASP A 699 30.51 -27.38 6.02
N SER A 700 31.40 -28.15 6.67
CA SER A 700 31.11 -29.51 7.08
C SER A 700 30.02 -29.58 8.15
N GLU A 701 29.99 -28.64 9.11
CA GLU A 701 28.94 -28.55 10.12
C GLU A 701 27.58 -28.21 9.48
N VAL A 702 27.54 -27.27 8.55
CA VAL A 702 26.29 -26.89 7.86
C VAL A 702 25.70 -28.07 7.09
N VAL A 703 26.52 -28.83 6.37
CA VAL A 703 26.07 -30.05 5.66
C VAL A 703 25.60 -31.11 6.66
N LYS A 704 26.28 -31.26 7.81
CA LYS A 704 25.87 -32.18 8.88
C LYS A 704 24.49 -31.79 9.46
N VAL A 705 24.25 -30.50 9.73
CA VAL A 705 22.95 -29.97 10.18
C VAL A 705 21.86 -30.32 9.17
N LEU A 706 22.13 -30.10 7.87
CA LEU A 706 21.19 -30.46 6.81
C LEU A 706 20.85 -31.96 6.80
N VAL A 707 21.86 -32.83 6.93
CA VAL A 707 21.65 -34.29 7.01
C VAL A 707 20.79 -34.67 8.21
N GLU A 708 21.06 -34.12 9.40
CA GLU A 708 20.26 -34.40 10.61
C GLU A 708 18.81 -33.94 10.46
N ILE A 709 18.57 -32.74 9.93
CA ILE A 709 17.21 -32.23 9.69
C ILE A 709 16.44 -33.17 8.77
N LEU A 710 17.03 -33.58 7.63
CA LEU A 710 16.34 -34.42 6.66
C LEU A 710 16.08 -35.85 7.18
N GLN A 711 16.97 -36.36 8.03
CA GLN A 711 16.79 -37.64 8.74
C GLN A 711 15.67 -37.55 9.78
N ASP A 712 15.69 -36.53 10.64
CA ASP A 712 14.73 -36.36 11.74
C ASP A 712 13.32 -36.04 11.21
N LEU A 713 13.20 -35.38 10.05
CA LEU A 713 11.90 -35.14 9.38
C LEU A 713 11.30 -36.40 8.72
N GLN A 714 12.06 -37.49 8.55
CA GLN A 714 11.61 -38.78 8.01
C GLN A 714 10.86 -38.68 6.66
N LEU A 715 11.36 -37.84 5.74
CA LEU A 715 10.68 -37.57 4.46
C LEU A 715 10.83 -38.70 3.44
N GLY A 716 11.84 -39.55 3.58
CA GLY A 716 12.18 -40.63 2.64
C GLY A 716 13.69 -40.64 2.40
N GLU A 717 14.13 -41.36 1.37
CA GLU A 717 15.52 -41.26 0.94
C GLU A 717 15.78 -39.92 0.25
N PHE A 718 16.94 -39.33 0.52
CA PHE A 718 17.36 -38.06 -0.05
C PHE A 718 18.80 -38.14 -0.55
N GLU A 719 19.16 -37.17 -1.37
CA GLU A 719 20.53 -36.92 -1.80
C GLU A 719 20.86 -35.43 -1.66
N ILE A 720 22.13 -35.13 -1.40
CA ILE A 720 22.66 -33.76 -1.35
C ILE A 720 23.67 -33.63 -2.49
N LYS A 721 23.24 -32.97 -3.57
CA LYS A 721 24.14 -32.58 -4.65
C LYS A 721 25.09 -31.51 -4.11
N LEU A 722 26.38 -31.67 -4.36
CA LEU A 722 27.40 -30.74 -3.92
C LEU A 722 28.32 -30.40 -5.09
N ASN A 723 28.67 -29.12 -5.19
CA ASN A 723 29.64 -28.60 -6.14
C ASN A 723 30.44 -27.46 -5.48
N HIS A 724 31.41 -26.91 -6.21
CA HIS A 724 32.21 -25.77 -5.76
C HIS A 724 32.25 -24.68 -6.82
N ARG A 725 32.05 -23.42 -6.42
CA ARG A 725 31.99 -22.29 -7.34
C ARG A 725 33.25 -22.14 -8.19
N LYS A 726 34.43 -22.22 -7.56
CA LYS A 726 35.72 -22.21 -8.29
C LYS A 726 35.85 -23.34 -9.31
N LEU A 727 35.24 -24.53 -9.09
CA LEU A 727 35.24 -25.61 -10.10
C LEU A 727 34.32 -25.26 -11.28
N LEU A 728 33.14 -24.71 -10.99
CA LEU A 728 32.22 -24.23 -12.01
C LEU A 728 32.88 -23.14 -12.87
N ASP A 729 33.52 -22.15 -12.25
CA ASP A 729 34.22 -21.07 -12.96
C ASP A 729 35.36 -21.63 -13.82
N SER A 730 36.22 -22.49 -13.24
CA SER A 730 37.32 -23.14 -13.96
C SER A 730 36.85 -23.97 -15.14
N MET A 731 35.73 -24.69 -15.00
CA MET A 731 35.13 -25.50 -16.06
C MET A 731 34.72 -24.65 -17.26
N MET A 732 34.08 -23.50 -17.01
CA MET A 732 33.68 -22.58 -18.08
C MET A 732 34.88 -21.99 -18.80
N GLU A 733 35.91 -21.60 -18.05
CA GLU A 733 37.14 -21.03 -18.59
C GLU A 733 37.89 -22.06 -19.46
N ILE A 734 38.06 -23.29 -18.96
CA ILE A 734 38.70 -24.40 -19.69
C ILE A 734 37.90 -24.75 -20.95
N ALA A 735 36.56 -24.77 -20.87
CA ALA A 735 35.71 -25.02 -22.04
C ALA A 735 35.79 -23.88 -23.07
N GLY A 736 36.22 -22.68 -22.69
CA GLY A 736 36.34 -21.51 -23.56
C GLY A 736 35.07 -20.67 -23.64
N VAL A 737 34.28 -20.63 -22.56
CA VAL A 737 33.08 -19.80 -22.47
C VAL A 737 33.46 -18.33 -22.30
N PRO A 738 32.95 -17.41 -23.13
CA PRO A 738 33.19 -15.98 -22.96
C PRO A 738 32.63 -15.47 -21.62
N PRO A 739 33.35 -14.61 -20.87
CA PRO A 739 32.90 -14.10 -19.58
C PRO A 739 31.51 -13.44 -19.61
N GLN A 740 31.18 -12.76 -20.71
CA GLN A 740 29.88 -12.10 -20.88
C GLN A 740 28.71 -13.08 -20.98
N LYS A 741 28.98 -14.34 -21.37
CA LYS A 741 27.96 -15.39 -21.50
C LYS A 741 27.88 -16.32 -20.30
N PHE A 742 28.77 -16.17 -19.31
CA PHE A 742 28.87 -17.05 -18.15
C PHE A 742 27.51 -17.33 -17.49
N ARG A 743 26.75 -16.28 -17.16
CA ARG A 743 25.43 -16.40 -16.51
C ARG A 743 24.40 -17.12 -17.38
N ALA A 744 24.33 -16.76 -18.66
CA ALA A 744 23.41 -17.36 -19.61
C ALA A 744 23.68 -18.86 -19.78
N ILE A 745 24.95 -19.28 -19.75
CA ILE A 745 25.35 -20.69 -19.83
C ILE A 745 25.08 -21.44 -18.52
N CYS A 746 25.36 -20.84 -17.35
CA CYS A 746 24.97 -21.44 -16.06
C CYS A 746 23.45 -21.67 -15.98
N SER A 747 22.65 -20.74 -16.49
CA SER A 747 21.19 -20.89 -16.58
C SER A 747 20.76 -22.05 -17.49
N ALA A 748 21.53 -22.39 -18.53
CA ALA A 748 21.24 -23.53 -19.39
C ALA A 748 21.65 -24.84 -18.69
N ILE A 749 22.83 -24.89 -18.07
CA ILE A 749 23.32 -26.05 -17.29
C ILE A 749 22.35 -26.41 -16.17
N ASP A 750 21.76 -25.42 -15.50
CA ASP A 750 20.81 -25.65 -14.41
C ASP A 750 19.59 -26.50 -14.84
N LYS A 751 19.23 -26.46 -16.14
CA LYS A 751 18.12 -27.25 -16.68
C LYS A 751 18.44 -28.72 -16.86
N LEU A 752 19.70 -29.14 -16.73
CA LEU A 752 20.09 -30.57 -16.72
C LEU A 752 19.43 -31.37 -15.60
N ASP A 753 18.85 -30.68 -14.60
CA ASP A 753 18.04 -31.32 -13.57
C ASP A 753 16.72 -31.90 -14.11
N LYS A 754 16.23 -31.40 -15.25
CA LYS A 754 14.91 -31.71 -15.83
C LYS A 754 14.97 -32.13 -17.29
N GLU A 755 15.99 -31.69 -18.01
CA GLU A 755 16.14 -31.85 -19.45
C GLU A 755 17.40 -32.67 -19.78
N PRO A 756 17.36 -33.50 -20.84
CA PRO A 756 18.53 -34.24 -21.28
C PRO A 756 19.61 -33.31 -21.84
N TRP A 757 20.86 -33.79 -21.84
CA TRP A 757 22.01 -33.03 -22.31
C TRP A 757 21.83 -32.48 -23.73
N GLU A 758 21.21 -33.24 -24.63
CA GLU A 758 21.00 -32.84 -26.01
C GLU A 758 20.13 -31.59 -26.13
N ALA A 759 19.09 -31.45 -25.29
CA ALA A 759 18.22 -30.28 -25.26
C ALA A 759 18.97 -29.05 -24.72
N VAL A 760 19.69 -29.23 -23.61
CA VAL A 760 20.51 -28.17 -22.99
C VAL A 760 21.61 -27.69 -23.94
N ARG A 761 22.26 -28.63 -24.65
CA ARG A 761 23.26 -28.33 -25.67
C ARG A 761 22.66 -27.51 -26.82
N SER A 762 21.48 -27.89 -27.33
CA SER A 762 20.79 -27.12 -28.37
C SER A 762 20.48 -25.70 -27.91
N GLU A 763 19.97 -25.50 -26.68
CA GLU A 763 19.73 -24.16 -26.13
C GLU A 763 21.02 -23.31 -26.09
N MET A 764 22.14 -23.88 -25.62
CA MET A 764 23.42 -23.18 -25.56
C MET A 764 23.87 -22.67 -26.94
N ILE A 765 23.64 -23.47 -27.99
CA ILE A 765 24.07 -23.16 -29.35
C ILE A 765 23.09 -22.20 -30.01
N GLU A 766 21.80 -22.55 -30.05
CA GLU A 766 20.78 -21.89 -30.85
C GLU A 766 20.28 -20.60 -30.20
N GLU A 767 20.07 -20.60 -28.88
CA GLU A 767 19.54 -19.44 -28.16
C GLU A 767 20.63 -18.56 -27.54
N LYS A 768 21.64 -19.18 -26.92
CA LYS A 768 22.73 -18.43 -26.24
C LYS A 768 23.91 -18.13 -27.18
N GLY A 769 23.92 -18.69 -28.39
CA GLY A 769 24.92 -18.42 -29.43
C GLY A 769 26.33 -18.91 -29.07
N LEU A 770 26.45 -20.03 -28.38
CA LEU A 770 27.74 -20.64 -28.05
C LEU A 770 28.21 -21.54 -29.21
N PRO A 771 29.51 -21.53 -29.58
CA PRO A 771 30.01 -22.47 -30.58
C PRO A 771 29.80 -23.92 -30.15
N ALA A 772 29.40 -24.79 -31.08
CA ALA A 772 29.13 -26.20 -30.80
C ALA A 772 30.30 -26.90 -30.08
N ALA A 773 31.53 -26.68 -30.52
CA ALA A 773 32.72 -27.25 -29.90
C ALA A 773 32.95 -26.78 -28.45
N VAL A 774 32.50 -25.58 -28.08
CA VAL A 774 32.55 -25.09 -26.69
C VAL A 774 31.46 -25.79 -25.86
N ALA A 775 30.25 -25.91 -26.39
CA ALA A 775 29.16 -26.63 -25.73
C ALA A 775 29.52 -28.11 -25.49
N ASP A 776 30.15 -28.78 -26.46
CA ASP A 776 30.63 -30.15 -26.32
C ASP A 776 31.65 -30.29 -25.19
N ARG A 777 32.63 -29.36 -25.11
CA ARG A 777 33.60 -29.33 -24.00
C ARG A 777 32.95 -29.09 -22.64
N ILE A 778 31.89 -28.27 -22.56
CA ILE A 778 31.11 -28.14 -21.31
C ILE A 778 30.51 -29.50 -20.94
N GLY A 779 29.96 -30.21 -21.93
CA GLY A 779 29.38 -31.55 -21.80
C GLY A 779 30.32 -32.55 -21.13
N ASP A 780 31.60 -32.53 -21.50
CA ASP A 780 32.63 -33.42 -20.93
C ASP A 780 32.76 -33.30 -19.40
N PHE A 781 32.38 -32.15 -18.84
CA PHE A 781 32.40 -31.91 -17.39
C PHE A 781 31.01 -32.03 -16.76
N VAL A 782 29.98 -31.36 -17.28
CA VAL A 782 28.70 -31.21 -16.56
C VAL A 782 27.92 -32.50 -16.40
N VAL A 783 28.20 -33.52 -17.23
CA VAL A 783 27.59 -34.85 -17.09
C VAL A 783 28.26 -35.69 -15.99
N LEU A 784 29.38 -35.23 -15.42
CA LEU A 784 30.10 -35.94 -14.38
C LEU A 784 29.41 -35.78 -13.03
N ARG A 785 28.93 -36.92 -12.52
CA ARG A 785 28.22 -37.05 -11.25
C ARG A 785 28.55 -38.39 -10.61
N GLY A 786 28.78 -38.43 -9.30
CA GLY A 786 29.13 -39.69 -8.64
C GLY A 786 29.42 -39.61 -7.16
N GLU A 787 29.95 -40.72 -6.62
CA GLU A 787 30.40 -40.80 -5.23
C GLU A 787 31.51 -39.76 -4.98
N PRO A 788 31.42 -38.98 -3.89
CA PRO A 788 32.28 -37.81 -3.67
C PRO A 788 33.78 -38.08 -3.79
N MET A 789 34.31 -39.09 -3.10
CA MET A 789 35.75 -39.36 -3.07
C MET A 789 36.25 -39.95 -4.40
N ALA A 790 35.52 -40.92 -4.95
CA ALA A 790 35.88 -41.57 -6.21
C ALA A 790 35.86 -40.60 -7.40
N LEU A 791 34.84 -39.73 -7.48
CA LEU A 791 34.80 -38.72 -8.54
C LEU A 791 35.88 -37.67 -8.34
N LEU A 792 36.14 -37.22 -7.11
CA LEU A 792 37.22 -36.27 -6.84
C LEU A 792 38.59 -36.83 -7.20
N ASP A 793 38.85 -38.12 -6.95
CA ASP A 793 40.10 -38.79 -7.34
C ASP A 793 40.25 -38.85 -8.87
N LYS A 794 39.16 -39.10 -9.61
CA LYS A 794 39.15 -39.03 -11.08
C LYS A 794 39.48 -37.62 -11.58
N LEU A 795 38.87 -36.59 -10.99
CA LEU A 795 39.10 -35.18 -11.35
C LEU A 795 40.51 -34.70 -10.96
N SER A 796 41.13 -35.33 -9.95
CA SER A 796 42.50 -35.05 -9.49
C SER A 796 43.58 -35.75 -10.32
N SER A 797 43.23 -36.51 -11.36
CA SER A 797 44.23 -37.21 -12.17
C SER A 797 45.14 -36.20 -12.92
N PRO A 798 46.43 -36.50 -13.12
CA PRO A 798 47.38 -35.56 -13.76
C PRO A 798 46.99 -35.14 -15.18
N GLU A 799 46.24 -35.99 -15.88
CA GLU A 799 45.77 -35.77 -17.24
C GLU A 799 44.50 -34.91 -17.31
N HIS A 800 43.79 -34.74 -16.20
CA HIS A 800 42.53 -34.01 -16.18
C HIS A 800 42.74 -32.49 -16.25
N PRO A 801 41.97 -31.74 -17.06
CA PRO A 801 42.16 -30.29 -17.22
C PRO A 801 42.09 -29.48 -15.91
N PHE A 802 41.27 -29.91 -14.94
CA PHE A 802 41.21 -29.26 -13.61
C PHE A 802 42.52 -29.29 -12.83
N THR A 803 43.39 -30.25 -13.08
CA THR A 803 44.69 -30.33 -12.39
C THR A 803 45.66 -29.26 -12.90
N GLN A 804 45.43 -28.71 -14.09
CA GLN A 804 46.28 -27.67 -14.69
C GLN A 804 45.84 -26.26 -14.27
N HIS A 805 44.58 -26.09 -13.85
CA HIS A 805 44.02 -24.80 -13.50
C HIS A 805 44.13 -24.54 -11.98
N PRO A 806 44.71 -23.38 -11.54
CA PRO A 806 45.04 -23.16 -10.13
C PRO A 806 43.80 -23.10 -9.23
N ALA A 807 42.75 -22.39 -9.63
CA ALA A 807 41.55 -22.26 -8.81
C ALA A 807 40.79 -23.59 -8.62
N SER A 808 40.84 -24.49 -9.60
CA SER A 808 40.25 -25.82 -9.47
C SER A 808 41.08 -26.74 -8.59
N ARG A 809 42.41 -26.61 -8.59
CA ARG A 809 43.27 -27.35 -7.64
C ARG A 809 42.92 -26.99 -6.20
N ASP A 810 42.85 -25.70 -5.89
CA ASP A 810 42.47 -25.22 -4.55
C ASP A 810 41.11 -25.77 -4.14
N ALA A 811 40.12 -25.71 -5.05
CA ALA A 811 38.79 -26.24 -4.81
C ALA A 811 38.77 -27.75 -4.58
N MET A 812 39.60 -28.52 -5.31
CA MET A 812 39.70 -29.98 -5.11
C MET A 812 40.37 -30.33 -3.76
N GLU A 813 41.33 -29.54 -3.30
CA GLU A 813 41.92 -29.69 -1.97
C GLU A 813 40.90 -29.37 -0.87
N GLU A 814 40.16 -28.27 -1.03
CA GLU A 814 39.04 -27.88 -0.17
C GLU A 814 37.98 -29.00 -0.10
N LEU A 815 37.51 -29.51 -1.25
CA LEU A 815 36.55 -30.62 -1.30
C LEU A 815 37.08 -31.91 -0.67
N ARG A 816 38.35 -32.25 -0.88
CA ARG A 816 38.98 -33.44 -0.26
C ARG A 816 38.98 -33.32 1.26
N LEU A 817 39.23 -32.13 1.79
CA LEU A 817 39.17 -31.86 3.22
C LEU A 817 37.73 -31.94 3.75
N LEU A 818 36.78 -31.33 3.05
CA LEU A 818 35.36 -31.38 3.38
C LEU A 818 34.86 -32.83 3.45
N PHE A 819 35.17 -33.66 2.46
CA PHE A 819 34.73 -35.06 2.44
C PHE A 819 35.30 -35.86 3.60
N LYS A 820 36.56 -35.64 4.00
CA LYS A 820 37.14 -36.25 5.21
C LYS A 820 36.38 -35.86 6.47
N TYR A 821 36.02 -34.59 6.64
CA TYR A 821 35.23 -34.13 7.79
C TYR A 821 33.82 -34.73 7.78
N LEU A 822 33.17 -34.80 6.62
CA LEU A 822 31.86 -35.42 6.48
C LEU A 822 31.90 -36.94 6.75
N THR A 823 32.99 -37.63 6.40
CA THR A 823 33.20 -39.03 6.81
C THR A 823 33.29 -39.15 8.32
N ALA A 824 34.09 -38.29 8.97
CA ALA A 824 34.26 -38.28 10.42
C ALA A 824 32.94 -37.99 11.17
N MET A 825 32.06 -37.17 10.60
CA MET A 825 30.74 -36.83 11.15
C MET A 825 29.61 -37.77 10.69
N ASN A 826 29.93 -38.83 9.94
CA ASN A 826 28.96 -39.76 9.36
C ASN A 826 27.86 -39.07 8.53
N ALA A 827 28.26 -38.06 7.74
CA ALA A 827 27.38 -37.24 6.91
C ALA A 827 27.69 -37.33 5.41
N LEU A 828 28.74 -38.05 4.99
CA LEU A 828 29.15 -38.15 3.58
C LEU A 828 28.20 -39.03 2.74
N ARG A 829 27.58 -40.06 3.34
CA ARG A 829 26.76 -41.05 2.62
C ARG A 829 25.67 -40.48 1.70
N PRO A 830 24.86 -39.48 2.10
CA PRO A 830 23.85 -38.89 1.23
C PRO A 830 24.40 -37.88 0.21
N VAL A 831 25.69 -37.52 0.27
CA VAL A 831 26.30 -36.50 -0.60
C VAL A 831 26.72 -37.09 -1.94
N VAL A 832 26.47 -36.35 -3.02
CA VAL A 832 26.86 -36.68 -4.39
C VAL A 832 27.62 -35.48 -4.96
N LEU A 833 28.82 -35.69 -5.47
CA LEU A 833 29.55 -34.66 -6.21
C LEU A 833 28.95 -34.57 -7.62
N ASP A 834 28.43 -33.40 -7.99
CA ASP A 834 27.64 -33.19 -9.21
C ASP A 834 28.05 -31.87 -9.88
N LEU A 835 28.77 -31.96 -11.01
CA LEU A 835 29.28 -30.78 -11.71
C LEU A 835 28.20 -30.02 -12.49
N SER A 836 27.00 -30.60 -12.66
CA SER A 836 25.84 -29.89 -13.24
C SER A 836 25.21 -28.89 -12.29
N LEU A 837 25.52 -28.94 -10.98
CA LEU A 837 24.97 -28.01 -10.01
C LEU A 837 25.59 -26.62 -10.19
N ALA A 838 24.95 -25.80 -11.02
CA ALA A 838 25.28 -24.40 -11.29
C ALA A 838 24.29 -23.42 -10.63
N ARG A 839 23.40 -23.94 -9.78
CA ARG A 839 22.30 -23.24 -9.15
C ARG A 839 22.78 -22.45 -7.94
N GLY A 840 22.50 -21.15 -7.88
CA GLY A 840 22.91 -20.34 -6.74
C GLY A 840 22.68 -18.85 -6.95
N LEU A 841 22.53 -18.13 -5.84
CA LEU A 841 22.50 -16.67 -5.89
C LEU A 841 23.91 -16.16 -6.25
N ASP A 842 23.98 -15.03 -6.96
CA ASP A 842 25.22 -14.47 -7.51
C ASP A 842 26.34 -14.22 -6.48
N TYR A 843 26.03 -14.34 -5.18
CA TYR A 843 26.94 -14.09 -4.07
C TYR A 843 27.74 -15.31 -3.56
N TYR A 844 27.53 -16.53 -4.08
CA TYR A 844 28.31 -17.68 -3.63
C TYR A 844 29.76 -17.64 -4.14
N THR A 845 30.72 -17.92 -3.25
CA THR A 845 32.17 -17.87 -3.49
C THR A 845 32.86 -19.23 -3.37
N GLY A 846 32.22 -20.22 -2.72
CA GLY A 846 32.83 -21.51 -2.40
C GLY A 846 31.91 -22.71 -2.70
N VAL A 847 31.77 -23.62 -1.73
CA VAL A 847 30.86 -24.77 -1.85
C VAL A 847 29.42 -24.33 -2.11
N ILE A 848 28.71 -25.12 -2.90
CA ILE A 848 27.28 -24.96 -3.21
C ILE A 848 26.65 -26.34 -3.08
N TYR A 849 25.48 -26.42 -2.46
CA TYR A 849 24.77 -27.68 -2.31
C TYR A 849 23.25 -27.53 -2.40
N GLU A 850 22.62 -28.58 -2.89
CA GLU A 850 21.18 -28.69 -3.10
C GLU A 850 20.70 -30.08 -2.68
N ALA A 851 19.70 -30.16 -1.80
CA ALA A 851 19.10 -31.42 -1.38
C ALA A 851 17.84 -31.73 -2.19
N THR A 852 17.68 -32.98 -2.61
CA THR A 852 16.50 -33.49 -3.32
C THR A 852 16.06 -34.83 -2.71
N LEU A 853 14.79 -35.17 -2.88
CA LEU A 853 14.25 -36.47 -2.47
C LEU A 853 14.37 -37.49 -3.61
N LYS A 854 14.75 -38.72 -3.29
CA LYS A 854 14.78 -39.83 -4.25
C LYS A 854 13.39 -40.40 -4.46
N GLY A 855 13.06 -40.77 -5.70
CA GLY A 855 11.80 -41.47 -6.03
C GLY A 855 10.56 -40.58 -6.18
N GLY A 856 10.71 -39.25 -6.28
CA GLY A 856 9.59 -38.33 -6.52
C GLY A 856 9.99 -37.07 -7.28
N ASN A 857 9.07 -36.51 -8.05
CA ASN A 857 9.31 -35.29 -8.84
C ASN A 857 9.04 -34.02 -8.02
N VAL A 858 9.68 -33.92 -6.85
CA VAL A 858 9.38 -32.88 -5.83
C VAL A 858 10.29 -31.64 -5.95
N GLY A 859 11.42 -31.78 -6.66
CA GLY A 859 12.45 -30.74 -6.79
C GLY A 859 13.26 -30.53 -5.50
N SER A 860 14.11 -29.49 -5.48
CA SER A 860 14.91 -29.05 -4.32
C SER A 860 14.12 -28.92 -3.01
N ILE A 861 14.61 -29.43 -1.89
CA ILE A 861 14.01 -29.23 -0.56
C ILE A 861 14.90 -28.42 0.39
N ALA A 862 16.17 -28.24 0.05
CA ALA A 862 17.09 -27.34 0.73
C ALA A 862 18.20 -26.92 -0.22
N ALA A 863 18.77 -25.74 -0.01
CA ALA A 863 19.92 -25.26 -0.76
C ALA A 863 20.79 -24.37 0.12
N GLY A 864 22.07 -24.27 -0.20
CA GLY A 864 23.00 -23.43 0.55
C GLY A 864 24.38 -23.38 -0.09
N GLY A 865 25.29 -22.69 0.60
CA GLY A 865 26.66 -22.53 0.12
C GLY A 865 27.44 -21.49 0.91
N ARG A 866 28.69 -21.29 0.49
CA ARG A 866 29.64 -20.33 1.05
C ARG A 866 29.59 -18.99 0.29
N TYR A 867 29.56 -17.86 1.00
CA TYR A 867 29.34 -16.51 0.47
C TYR A 867 30.18 -15.44 1.19
N ASP A 868 31.50 -15.50 1.03
CA ASP A 868 32.44 -14.75 1.88
C ASP A 868 32.43 -13.22 1.68
N THR A 869 31.97 -12.74 0.53
CA THR A 869 32.04 -11.32 0.14
C THR A 869 30.75 -10.55 0.40
N LEU A 870 29.65 -11.22 0.77
CA LEU A 870 28.34 -10.57 0.90
C LEU A 870 28.33 -9.54 2.03
N VAL A 871 28.97 -9.85 3.16
CA VAL A 871 29.09 -8.92 4.31
C VAL A 871 29.95 -7.71 3.95
N GLY A 872 31.02 -7.91 3.16
CA GLY A 872 31.87 -6.84 2.66
C GLY A 872 31.17 -5.88 1.69
N MET A 873 29.97 -6.22 1.22
CA MET A 873 29.16 -5.24 0.47
C MET A 873 28.44 -4.23 1.37
N PHE A 874 28.37 -4.48 2.68
CA PHE A 874 27.75 -3.59 3.69
C PHE A 874 28.78 -3.00 4.67
N SER A 875 30.02 -3.50 4.63
CA SER A 875 31.11 -3.14 5.52
C SER A 875 32.40 -2.97 4.72
N SER A 876 33.40 -2.29 5.27
CA SER A 876 34.73 -2.21 4.64
C SER A 876 35.56 -3.50 4.76
N LYS A 877 35.02 -4.54 5.41
CA LYS A 877 35.70 -5.81 5.68
C LYS A 877 34.84 -6.98 5.24
N ASP A 878 35.46 -7.92 4.52
CA ASP A 878 34.86 -9.23 4.25
C ASP A 878 34.77 -10.06 5.53
N VAL A 879 33.67 -10.78 5.68
CA VAL A 879 33.44 -11.73 6.76
C VAL A 879 33.01 -13.05 6.13
N PRO A 880 33.86 -14.10 6.19
CA PRO A 880 33.54 -15.39 5.61
C PRO A 880 32.25 -15.95 6.19
N ALA A 881 31.38 -16.50 5.34
CA ALA A 881 30.08 -16.99 5.75
C ALA A 881 29.66 -18.21 4.93
N VAL A 882 29.00 -19.15 5.58
CA VAL A 882 28.44 -20.35 4.95
C VAL A 882 27.14 -20.72 5.64
N GLY A 883 26.15 -21.17 4.87
CA GLY A 883 24.88 -21.58 5.44
C GLY A 883 23.95 -22.31 4.50
N VAL A 884 22.83 -22.73 5.05
CA VAL A 884 21.80 -23.54 4.38
C VAL A 884 20.41 -22.99 4.69
N SER A 885 19.54 -23.03 3.68
CA SER A 885 18.12 -22.72 3.79
C SER A 885 17.28 -23.96 3.48
N ILE A 886 16.36 -24.32 4.37
CA ILE A 886 15.39 -25.38 4.13
C ILE A 886 14.16 -24.81 3.43
N GLY A 887 13.84 -25.35 2.25
CA GLY A 887 12.64 -25.07 1.48
C GLY A 887 11.41 -25.73 2.12
N ILE A 888 11.01 -25.21 3.28
CA ILE A 888 10.08 -25.88 4.19
C ILE A 888 8.67 -26.09 3.62
N GLU A 889 8.22 -25.29 2.64
CA GLU A 889 6.89 -25.47 2.04
C GLU A 889 6.71 -26.83 1.35
N ARG A 890 7.77 -27.37 0.73
CA ARG A 890 7.73 -28.71 0.12
C ARG A 890 7.73 -29.80 1.19
N VAL A 891 8.50 -29.59 2.26
CA VAL A 891 8.52 -30.46 3.45
C VAL A 891 7.12 -30.56 4.06
N PHE A 892 6.44 -29.42 4.24
CA PHE A 892 5.07 -29.40 4.76
C PHE A 892 4.11 -30.20 3.90
N ALA A 893 4.15 -30.05 2.58
CA ALA A 893 3.26 -30.81 1.69
C ALA A 893 3.43 -32.33 1.82
N ILE A 894 4.68 -32.79 1.98
CA ILE A 894 4.99 -34.23 2.15
C ILE A 894 4.54 -34.70 3.54
N MET A 895 4.84 -33.94 4.59
CA MET A 895 4.43 -34.28 5.96
C MET A 895 2.91 -34.29 6.09
N GLU A 896 2.20 -33.33 5.51
CA GLU A 896 0.74 -33.29 5.46
C GLU A 896 0.16 -34.54 4.79
N ALA A 897 0.73 -34.97 3.66
CA ALA A 897 0.30 -36.18 2.98
C ALA A 897 0.50 -37.43 3.86
N LYS A 898 1.69 -37.60 4.47
CA LYS A 898 2.00 -38.75 5.34
C LYS A 898 1.14 -38.79 6.60
N VAL A 899 0.91 -37.65 7.23
CA VAL A 899 0.08 -37.55 8.45
C VAL A 899 -1.37 -37.89 8.12
N ARG A 900 -1.90 -37.39 7.00
CA ARG A 900 -3.27 -37.73 6.54
C ARG A 900 -3.43 -39.19 6.18
N GLU A 901 -2.44 -39.80 5.54
CA GLU A 901 -2.44 -41.24 5.23
C GLU A 901 -2.46 -42.09 6.51
N ARG A 902 -1.60 -41.78 7.49
CA ARG A 902 -1.60 -42.46 8.80
C ARG A 902 -2.91 -42.28 9.56
N ALA A 903 -3.45 -41.06 9.57
CA ALA A 903 -4.73 -40.73 10.21
C ALA A 903 -5.89 -41.53 9.58
N ALA A 904 -5.94 -41.61 8.26
CA ALA A 904 -6.92 -42.41 7.53
C ALA A 904 -6.79 -43.92 7.82
N ALA A 905 -5.57 -44.45 7.87
CA ALA A 905 -5.31 -45.85 8.21
C ALA A 905 -5.75 -46.23 9.64
N GLN A 906 -5.68 -45.27 10.58
CA GLN A 906 -6.10 -45.46 11.97
C GLN A 906 -7.57 -45.10 12.23
N GLY A 907 -8.27 -44.55 11.24
CA GLY A 907 -9.64 -44.06 11.41
C GLY A 907 -9.76 -42.91 12.40
N GLN A 908 -8.71 -42.10 12.57
CA GLN A 908 -8.68 -40.96 13.49
C GLN A 908 -8.44 -39.65 12.73
N PRO A 909 -9.01 -38.52 13.20
CA PRO A 909 -8.74 -37.21 12.60
C PRO A 909 -7.32 -36.73 12.95
N VAL A 910 -6.76 -35.88 12.09
CA VAL A 910 -5.52 -35.15 12.40
C VAL A 910 -5.83 -34.13 13.50
N ARG A 911 -5.16 -34.26 14.64
CA ARG A 911 -5.39 -33.39 15.79
C ARG A 911 -4.82 -32.00 15.55
N ALA A 912 -5.68 -30.99 15.60
CA ALA A 912 -5.29 -29.58 15.57
C ALA A 912 -4.94 -29.03 16.96
N THR A 913 -5.29 -29.76 18.02
CA THR A 913 -5.06 -29.36 19.41
C THR A 913 -4.23 -30.41 20.15
N GLU A 914 -3.55 -29.95 21.20
CA GLU A 914 -2.78 -30.81 22.10
C GLU A 914 -3.56 -31.19 23.36
N THR A 915 -4.88 -30.99 23.39
CA THR A 915 -5.76 -31.26 24.54
C THR A 915 -5.65 -32.70 25.01
N GLU A 916 -5.23 -32.92 26.24
CA GLU A 916 -5.04 -34.23 26.84
C GLU A 916 -6.30 -34.72 27.54
N VAL A 917 -7.07 -33.80 28.14
CA VAL A 917 -8.20 -34.15 29.00
C VAL A 917 -9.39 -33.23 28.74
N LEU A 918 -10.57 -33.81 28.51
CA LEU A 918 -11.83 -33.08 28.54
C LEU A 918 -12.48 -33.24 29.93
N VAL A 919 -12.73 -32.13 30.62
CA VAL A 919 -13.51 -32.11 31.86
C VAL A 919 -14.99 -32.00 31.50
N ALA A 920 -15.71 -33.09 31.74
CA ALA A 920 -17.13 -33.26 31.46
C ALA A 920 -17.92 -33.47 32.74
N SER A 921 -19.22 -33.19 32.69
CA SER A 921 -20.11 -33.50 33.82
C SER A 921 -21.51 -33.90 33.36
N ILE A 922 -22.25 -34.52 34.27
CA ILE A 922 -23.66 -34.86 34.13
C ILE A 922 -24.43 -34.15 35.24
N GLY A 923 -25.58 -33.56 34.90
CA GLY A 923 -26.42 -32.80 35.85
C GLY A 923 -26.46 -31.31 35.55
N ASN A 924 -27.18 -30.58 36.39
CA ASN A 924 -27.36 -29.13 36.28
C ASN A 924 -26.39 -28.39 37.21
N ASP A 925 -26.04 -27.15 36.87
CA ASP A 925 -25.25 -26.22 37.70
C ASP A 925 -23.81 -26.69 38.03
N MET A 926 -23.26 -27.57 37.19
CA MET A 926 -21.92 -28.14 37.35
C MET A 926 -20.78 -27.32 36.70
N GLN A 927 -21.10 -26.16 36.10
CA GLN A 927 -20.13 -25.33 35.38
C GLN A 927 -18.96 -24.90 36.28
N MET A 928 -19.26 -24.41 37.48
CA MET A 928 -18.24 -23.95 38.43
C MET A 928 -17.29 -25.09 38.78
N LYS A 929 -17.82 -26.28 39.05
CA LYS A 929 -16.99 -27.45 39.36
C LYS A 929 -16.12 -27.90 38.19
N ARG A 930 -16.63 -27.87 36.94
CA ARG A 930 -15.81 -28.15 35.76
C ARG A 930 -14.64 -27.17 35.63
N MET A 931 -14.89 -25.88 35.92
CA MET A 931 -13.85 -24.86 35.91
C MET A 931 -12.81 -25.07 37.02
N GLU A 932 -13.23 -25.45 38.23
CA GLU A 932 -12.32 -25.77 39.34
C GLU A 932 -11.42 -26.97 39.00
N VAL A 933 -12.00 -28.06 38.47
CA VAL A 933 -11.24 -29.26 38.08
C VAL A 933 -10.31 -28.96 36.92
N ALA A 934 -10.76 -28.21 35.91
CA ALA A 934 -9.89 -27.79 34.81
C ALA A 934 -8.73 -26.90 35.29
N ASN A 935 -8.99 -25.97 36.23
CA ASN A 935 -7.94 -25.14 36.82
C ASN A 935 -6.91 -25.99 37.59
N MET A 936 -7.36 -26.97 38.37
CA MET A 936 -6.48 -27.92 39.05
C MET A 936 -5.58 -28.68 38.06
N LEU A 937 -6.12 -29.09 36.90
CA LEU A 937 -5.35 -29.75 35.86
C LEU A 937 -4.35 -28.79 35.18
N TRP A 938 -4.75 -27.54 34.92
CA TRP A 938 -3.86 -26.51 34.37
C TRP A 938 -2.72 -26.15 35.31
N GLU A 939 -2.97 -26.01 36.61
CA GLU A 939 -1.95 -25.79 37.64
C GLU A 939 -0.94 -26.95 37.71
N ALA A 940 -1.38 -28.16 37.36
CA ALA A 940 -0.53 -29.35 37.24
C ALA A 940 0.16 -29.50 35.87
N GLY A 941 -0.02 -28.54 34.94
CA GLY A 941 0.56 -28.58 33.60
C GLY A 941 -0.11 -29.55 32.62
N VAL A 942 -1.29 -30.08 32.96
CA VAL A 942 -2.07 -30.97 32.09
C VAL A 942 -2.91 -30.12 31.14
N LYS A 943 -2.89 -30.47 29.84
CA LYS A 943 -3.62 -29.72 28.81
C LYS A 943 -5.10 -30.08 28.84
N ALA A 944 -5.88 -29.41 29.70
CA ALA A 944 -7.30 -29.70 29.89
C ALA A 944 -8.23 -28.68 29.21
N GLU A 945 -9.46 -29.08 28.89
CA GLU A 945 -10.53 -28.21 28.40
C GLU A 945 -11.88 -28.59 29.04
N PHE A 946 -12.88 -27.70 28.96
CA PHE A 946 -14.25 -27.97 29.38
C PHE A 946 -15.25 -27.25 28.46
N GLY A 947 -16.48 -27.76 28.37
CA GLY A 947 -17.53 -27.12 27.56
C GLY A 947 -18.06 -25.82 28.19
N PHE A 948 -18.32 -24.80 27.35
CA PHE A 948 -18.83 -23.49 27.78
C PHE A 948 -20.35 -23.41 27.99
N LYS A 949 -21.08 -24.50 27.73
CA LYS A 949 -22.51 -24.58 28.03
C LYS A 949 -22.66 -24.89 29.52
N PRO A 950 -23.55 -24.19 30.27
CA PRO A 950 -23.76 -24.47 31.70
C PRO A 950 -24.12 -25.94 31.96
N ASN A 951 -25.05 -26.49 31.16
CA ASN A 951 -25.57 -27.85 31.29
C ASN A 951 -25.41 -28.60 29.95
N PRO A 952 -24.19 -29.06 29.60
CA PRO A 952 -23.93 -29.76 28.35
C PRO A 952 -24.50 -31.18 28.41
N LYS A 953 -25.06 -31.68 27.29
CA LYS A 953 -25.50 -33.07 27.20
C LYS A 953 -24.28 -33.99 27.13
N MET A 954 -24.33 -35.17 27.76
CA MET A 954 -23.22 -36.11 27.75
C MET A 954 -22.85 -36.58 26.33
N GLY A 955 -23.86 -36.79 25.47
CA GLY A 955 -23.63 -37.15 24.06
C GLY A 955 -22.81 -36.09 23.32
N ASP A 956 -23.11 -34.80 23.52
CA ASP A 956 -22.37 -33.69 22.90
C ASP A 956 -20.92 -33.65 23.38
N GLN A 957 -20.68 -33.90 24.66
CA GLN A 957 -19.34 -33.92 25.26
C GLN A 957 -18.50 -35.09 24.74
N LEU A 958 -19.09 -36.29 24.65
CA LEU A 958 -18.43 -37.47 24.08
C LEU A 958 -18.13 -37.29 22.59
N ASN A 959 -19.09 -36.78 21.81
CA ASN A 959 -18.90 -36.51 20.39
C ASN A 959 -17.77 -35.49 20.18
N TYR A 960 -17.74 -34.42 20.98
CA TYR A 960 -16.66 -33.44 20.93
C TYR A 960 -15.28 -34.08 21.21
N ALA A 961 -15.17 -34.91 22.25
CA ALA A 961 -13.93 -35.62 22.54
C ALA A 961 -13.49 -36.56 21.41
N LEU A 962 -14.45 -37.24 20.74
CA LEU A 962 -14.17 -38.11 19.61
C LEU A 962 -13.74 -37.31 18.36
N GLU A 963 -14.44 -36.23 18.03
CA GLU A 963 -14.13 -35.36 16.88
C GLU A 963 -12.77 -34.69 17.01
N GLN A 964 -12.38 -34.29 18.22
CA GLN A 964 -11.06 -33.70 18.52
C GLN A 964 -9.98 -34.75 18.85
N ALA A 965 -10.36 -36.03 18.92
CA ALA A 965 -9.52 -37.15 19.35
C ALA A 965 -8.79 -36.89 20.69
N ILE A 966 -9.51 -36.36 21.68
CA ILE A 966 -9.03 -36.13 23.04
C ILE A 966 -8.87 -37.48 23.75
N PRO A 967 -7.70 -37.78 24.35
CA PRO A 967 -7.41 -39.13 24.82
C PRO A 967 -8.12 -39.48 26.14
N PHE A 968 -8.37 -38.52 27.02
CA PHE A 968 -9.03 -38.76 28.31
C PHE A 968 -10.22 -37.84 28.54
N ILE A 969 -11.23 -38.35 29.26
CA ILE A 969 -12.34 -37.56 29.77
C ILE A 969 -12.40 -37.71 31.28
N VAL A 970 -12.40 -36.60 32.01
CA VAL A 970 -12.72 -36.56 33.45
C VAL A 970 -14.20 -36.26 33.58
N LEU A 971 -14.96 -37.18 34.17
CA LEU A 971 -16.42 -37.13 34.26
C LEU A 971 -16.87 -37.16 35.72
N PHE A 972 -17.82 -36.30 36.08
CA PHE A 972 -18.47 -36.32 37.39
C PHE A 972 -19.92 -35.82 37.34
N GLY A 973 -20.75 -36.28 38.27
CA GLY A 973 -22.04 -35.71 38.61
C GLY A 973 -22.21 -35.58 40.12
N ASP A 974 -23.44 -35.37 40.58
CA ASP A 974 -23.74 -35.21 42.02
C ASP A 974 -23.26 -36.40 42.87
N GLU A 975 -23.42 -37.63 42.35
CA GLU A 975 -23.01 -38.86 43.06
C GLU A 975 -21.49 -38.94 43.25
N GLU A 976 -20.71 -38.70 42.19
CA GLU A 976 -19.25 -38.76 42.24
C GLU A 976 -18.68 -37.67 43.14
N LEU A 977 -19.19 -36.43 43.02
CA LEU A 977 -18.76 -35.31 43.84
C LEU A 977 -19.07 -35.54 45.32
N SER A 978 -20.24 -36.10 45.64
CA SER A 978 -20.61 -36.45 47.03
C SER A 978 -19.71 -37.54 47.61
N ALA A 979 -19.19 -38.43 46.77
CA ALA A 979 -18.23 -39.46 47.14
C ALA A 979 -16.76 -38.98 47.13
N GLY A 980 -16.50 -37.70 46.81
CA GLY A 980 -15.15 -37.14 46.75
C GLY A 980 -14.29 -37.69 45.61
N CYS A 981 -14.89 -38.25 44.56
CA CYS A 981 -14.19 -38.86 43.42
C CYS A 981 -14.65 -38.30 42.07
N VAL A 982 -13.92 -38.65 41.02
CA VAL A 982 -14.28 -38.42 39.62
C VAL A 982 -14.05 -39.71 38.83
N LYS A 983 -14.62 -39.82 37.63
CA LYS A 983 -14.34 -40.92 36.72
C LYS A 983 -13.37 -40.46 35.64
N VAL A 984 -12.31 -41.22 35.42
CA VAL A 984 -11.36 -41.00 34.32
C VAL A 984 -11.63 -42.04 33.27
N LYS A 985 -12.03 -41.59 32.08
CA LYS A 985 -12.33 -42.44 30.93
C LYS A 985 -11.21 -42.35 29.90
N ASP A 986 -10.63 -43.49 29.54
CA ASP A 986 -9.66 -43.60 28.43
C ASP A 986 -10.43 -43.85 27.13
N MET A 987 -10.30 -42.92 26.17
CA MET A 987 -11.02 -43.00 24.90
C MET A 987 -10.43 -44.04 23.93
N GLY A 988 -9.17 -44.42 24.11
CA GLY A 988 -8.50 -45.46 23.32
C GLY A 988 -8.80 -46.86 23.83
N GLU A 989 -8.60 -47.10 25.14
CA GLU A 989 -8.84 -48.40 25.76
C GLU A 989 -10.32 -48.66 26.06
N LYS A 990 -11.15 -47.59 26.04
CA LYS A 990 -12.58 -47.62 26.38
C LYS A 990 -12.84 -48.10 27.83
N THR A 991 -11.89 -47.85 28.72
CA THR A 991 -11.95 -48.12 30.15
C THR A 991 -12.41 -46.90 30.93
N GLU A 992 -12.96 -47.10 32.13
CA GLU A 992 -13.47 -46.04 32.99
C GLU A 992 -13.18 -46.39 34.45
N ASP A 993 -12.34 -45.59 35.11
CA ASP A 993 -11.88 -45.83 36.48
C ASP A 993 -12.36 -44.73 37.42
N LYS A 994 -12.74 -45.08 38.65
CA LYS A 994 -13.01 -44.09 39.71
C LYS A 994 -11.69 -43.67 40.37
N VAL A 995 -11.43 -42.37 40.39
CA VAL A 995 -10.21 -41.77 40.95
C VAL A 995 -10.61 -40.74 42.01
N PRO A 996 -10.04 -40.78 43.23
CA PRO A 996 -10.26 -39.72 44.23
C PRO A 996 -9.85 -38.36 43.66
N LEU A 997 -10.65 -37.31 43.90
CA LEU A 997 -10.41 -35.99 43.30
C LEU A 997 -9.02 -35.43 43.67
N GLN A 998 -8.53 -35.72 44.88
CA GLN A 998 -7.20 -35.34 45.36
C GLN A 998 -6.03 -35.99 44.59
N ASP A 999 -6.25 -37.18 44.01
CA ASP A 999 -5.22 -37.96 43.32
C ASP A 999 -5.27 -37.78 41.79
N LEU A 1000 -6.30 -37.10 41.29
CA LEU A 1000 -6.61 -36.95 39.86
C LEU A 1000 -5.41 -36.48 39.02
N THR A 1001 -4.70 -35.46 39.46
CA THR A 1001 -3.55 -34.89 38.75
C THR A 1001 -2.40 -35.88 38.65
N SER A 1002 -2.12 -36.61 39.73
CA SER A 1002 -1.06 -37.62 39.78
C SER A 1002 -1.38 -38.84 38.90
N ASP A 1003 -2.64 -39.28 38.90
CA ASP A 1003 -3.11 -40.40 38.07
C ASP A 1003 -3.07 -40.07 36.59
N LEU A 1004 -3.59 -38.90 36.19
CA LEU A 1004 -3.56 -38.45 34.79
C LEU A 1004 -2.12 -38.26 34.29
N ASN A 1005 -1.22 -37.68 35.09
CA ASN A 1005 0.18 -37.56 34.71
C ASN A 1005 0.84 -38.93 34.47
N ARG A 1006 0.56 -39.92 35.32
CA ARG A 1006 1.03 -41.30 35.13
C ARG A 1006 0.50 -41.90 33.82
N ARG A 1007 -0.82 -41.78 33.56
CA ARG A 1007 -1.45 -42.29 32.32
C ARG A 1007 -0.87 -41.61 31.07
N LEU A 1008 -0.69 -40.29 31.12
CA LEU A 1008 -0.11 -39.50 30.03
C LEU A 1008 1.35 -39.87 29.76
N GLN A 1009 2.16 -40.11 30.80
CA GLN A 1009 3.53 -40.59 30.64
C GLN A 1009 3.59 -41.95 29.95
N ILE A 1010 2.75 -42.91 30.37
CA ILE A 1010 2.67 -44.24 29.74
C ILE A 1010 2.29 -44.08 28.26
N ARG A 1011 1.30 -43.24 27.94
CA ARG A 1011 0.86 -42.98 26.57
C ARG A 1011 1.96 -42.36 25.72
N ARG A 1012 2.70 -41.37 26.23
CA ARG A 1012 3.82 -40.72 25.55
C ARG A 1012 4.97 -41.69 25.25
N ALA A 1013 5.22 -42.64 26.14
CA ALA A 1013 6.22 -43.69 25.92
C ALA A 1013 5.81 -44.67 24.80
N HIS A 1014 4.52 -45.00 24.69
CA HIS A 1014 4.00 -45.88 23.63
C HIS A 1014 3.91 -45.19 22.27
N SER A 1015 3.69 -43.88 22.23
CA SER A 1015 3.61 -43.11 20.97
C SER A 1015 4.97 -42.71 20.38
N GLY A 1016 6.09 -43.09 21.01
CA GLY A 1016 7.43 -42.74 20.56
C GLY A 1016 7.78 -41.24 20.67
N LEU A 1017 6.97 -40.47 21.40
CA LEU A 1017 7.09 -39.00 21.58
C LEU A 1017 7.80 -38.62 22.89
N LEU A 1018 8.87 -39.34 23.24
CA LEU A 1018 9.83 -38.77 24.20
C LEU A 1018 10.74 -37.80 23.44
N PRO A 1019 10.98 -36.58 23.93
CA PRO A 1019 12.17 -35.86 23.50
C PRO A 1019 13.40 -36.72 23.88
N PRO A 1020 14.48 -36.71 23.08
CA PRO A 1020 15.71 -37.32 23.54
C PRO A 1020 16.10 -36.68 24.88
N LYS A 1021 16.49 -37.53 25.84
CA LYS A 1021 17.03 -37.10 27.13
C LYS A 1021 18.20 -36.14 26.97
#